data_AF-A0A834GZW1-F1
#
_entry.id   AF-A0A834GZW1-F1
#
_cell.length_a   1.000
_cell.length_b   1.000
_cell.length_c   1.000
_cell.angle_alpha   90.00
_cell.angle_beta   90.00
_cell.angle_gamma   90.00
#
_symmetry.space_group_name_H-M   'P 1'
#
loop_
_entity.id
_entity.type
_entity.pdbx_description
1 polymer ?
#
loop_
_entity_poly.entity_id
_entity_poly.type
_entity_poly.pdbx_seq_one_letter_code
_entity_poly.pdbx_strand_id
1 'polypeptide(L)'
;MPSPPPSSLSHSSLPYNPTRRESPEASLFSHRSRVAPPRPDAPAERLVLRKRCFVVRAGTGVVGDRGVEEGAGDTRREKCMVLRVGLVCGGPSAERGISLNSARSVLDHIQGDDLHVSCYYIDSNLNAYAISSAQLYSNTPADFDFKLESLAQGFETLSDFAEHLVGSVDIVFPVIHGRFGEDGGIQELLEKSNVPFVGTRSYECRKAFDKYNASLELYRQGFVTVPNFLVQGTELDESELTEWFVRNQLDTNLGKVVVKPTKAGSSIGVTVAYGVADSLKKANELISEGVDDSVLVEIFLEGGSEFTAIVLDLGSAFDCLPVVLLPTEVELQFHGSADADEKDAIFNYRRKYLPTQQVAYHTPPRFPLDVIKSIRDGASTLFQRLGLLDFARIDGWFLPPSAPISSSENNFGKTESGTVIFTDINLVRWMSELLHLLITYHFCWFSFRAAILMLRATIDYPFSSVFYCDSDFCLLPRLTEVFPKRQDARKVYVIFGGDTSERQVSLMSGTNVWLNLQAFDDIEVTPCLLAPTNGYSSKTASDNEEMGVSSRTVWSLPYSLVLRHTTEEVLDACIEATEPTRAALTSQLRNQVMDELMEGFKQHNWFTGFDISDEQPVKLTLKQWIKLAKEVQATVFIAVHGGIGEDGTLQSLLEAEGVPYTGPGIMASKTCMDKVATSVALDHLADFGVLTISKDVRRREDLLRMPITNTWQELTAKLQCETLCIKPARDGCSTGVARLCCPEDLAVYVKALEGCLLRIPPNSLSKAHGMIEMPSPPPELLIFEPFIETDEMIFSSKSTNDIARGIFWRGQSRWVEITVGVLGKRGSMYSLTPSVTVKESGDILSLEEKFQGGTGINLTPPPVSIISNEALARCKQRIELIANTLELEGFSRIDAFVNVDSGEVLIIEVNTVPGMTPSTVLIHQALAEQPPMYPHQFFRTLLDLASERMLRALNN
;
A
#
# COMPACT_ATOMS: atom_id res chain seq x y z
N MET A 1 69.31 5.15 15.39
CA MET A 1 69.73 6.48 15.91
C MET A 1 68.48 7.27 16.30
N PRO A 2 68.55 8.22 17.24
CA PRO A 2 67.87 7.97 18.53
C PRO A 2 66.62 8.83 18.86
N SER A 3 65.67 8.15 19.51
CA SER A 3 65.11 8.36 20.87
C SER A 3 65.51 9.60 21.72
N PRO A 4 64.78 9.92 22.83
CA PRO A 4 63.43 9.53 23.28
C PRO A 4 62.53 10.80 23.39
N PRO A 5 61.93 11.33 24.52
CA PRO A 5 61.71 10.90 25.92
C PRO A 5 60.22 10.57 26.29
N PRO A 6 59.89 10.11 27.52
CA PRO A 6 58.53 9.63 27.88
C PRO A 6 57.96 10.09 29.26
N SER A 7 56.72 9.68 29.59
CA SER A 7 56.26 9.25 30.94
C SER A 7 54.77 8.85 30.95
N SER A 8 54.19 8.22 31.98
CA SER A 8 54.42 6.90 32.62
C SER A 8 53.73 6.82 34.01
N LEU A 9 53.31 5.63 34.45
CA LEU A 9 52.98 5.21 35.85
C LEU A 9 51.58 5.52 36.45
N SER A 10 50.63 4.58 36.24
CA SER A 10 50.13 3.58 37.23
C SER A 10 49.60 3.94 38.65
N HIS A 11 48.59 3.12 39.06
CA HIS A 11 48.29 2.57 40.41
C HIS A 11 47.30 3.23 41.41
N SER A 12 46.62 2.31 42.13
CA SER A 12 46.11 2.36 43.52
C SER A 12 44.87 3.19 43.94
N SER A 13 43.69 2.58 43.77
CA SER A 13 42.80 2.10 44.85
C SER A 13 42.49 2.92 46.14
N LEU A 14 41.18 3.11 46.39
CA LEU A 14 40.48 3.04 47.72
C LEU A 14 40.75 4.17 48.76
N PRO A 15 39.93 4.34 49.84
CA PRO A 15 38.48 4.04 50.04
C PRO A 15 37.66 5.10 50.83
N TYR A 16 36.34 4.83 51.01
CA TYR A 16 35.51 5.05 52.22
C TYR A 16 35.01 6.44 52.72
N ASN A 17 33.67 6.56 52.82
CA ASN A 17 32.88 7.06 53.98
C ASN A 17 32.88 8.58 54.37
N PRO A 18 31.97 9.07 55.26
CA PRO A 18 30.50 8.90 55.29
C PRO A 18 29.70 10.13 55.85
N THR A 19 28.38 9.97 56.09
CA THR A 19 27.51 10.76 57.05
C THR A 19 27.19 12.24 56.71
N ARG A 20 26.13 12.92 57.22
CA ARG A 20 24.95 12.58 58.07
C ARG A 20 23.84 13.66 57.98
N ARG A 21 22.60 13.31 58.38
CA ARG A 21 21.55 14.20 58.97
C ARG A 21 20.92 15.23 58.01
N GLU A 22 19.77 15.86 58.30
CA GLU A 22 18.93 15.87 59.52
C GLU A 22 17.40 15.86 59.19
N SER A 23 16.55 15.70 60.22
CA SER A 23 15.06 15.74 60.18
C SER A 23 14.56 16.83 61.18
N PRO A 24 13.24 17.17 61.36
CA PRO A 24 12.19 16.24 61.88
C PRO A 24 10.68 16.57 61.59
N GLU A 25 9.78 15.68 62.08
CA GLU A 25 8.44 15.93 62.71
C GLU A 25 7.29 16.69 61.97
N ALA A 26 5.99 16.41 62.17
CA ALA A 26 5.20 15.42 62.95
C ALA A 26 3.79 15.26 62.25
N SER A 27 2.67 14.71 62.76
CA SER A 27 2.19 14.20 64.08
C SER A 27 1.04 13.18 63.91
N LEU A 28 0.24 12.90 64.96
CA LEU A 28 -1.00 12.06 64.93
C LEU A 28 -2.16 12.72 65.72
N PHE A 29 -3.41 12.23 65.58
CA PHE A 29 -4.20 11.55 66.66
C PHE A 29 -5.74 11.38 66.42
N SER A 30 -6.23 10.13 66.53
CA SER A 30 -7.46 9.73 67.28
C SER A 30 -8.88 10.09 66.73
N HIS A 31 -10.03 9.47 67.10
CA HIS A 31 -10.35 8.16 67.73
C HIS A 31 -11.89 7.82 67.68
N ARG A 32 -12.24 6.53 67.89
CA ARG A 32 -13.43 5.98 68.60
C ARG A 32 -14.88 5.99 68.01
N SER A 33 -15.36 4.76 67.75
CA SER A 33 -16.52 4.08 68.42
C SER A 33 -17.97 4.08 67.85
N ARG A 34 -18.37 2.89 67.35
CA ARG A 34 -19.60 2.07 67.62
C ARG A 34 -20.96 2.74 67.97
N VAL A 35 -22.06 2.28 67.33
CA VAL A 35 -23.10 1.34 67.89
C VAL A 35 -24.28 1.07 66.90
N ALA A 36 -24.76 -0.19 66.93
CA ALA A 36 -26.00 -0.88 66.46
C ALA A 36 -27.22 -0.19 65.74
N PRO A 37 -28.09 -0.98 65.04
CA PRO A 37 -29.21 -0.51 64.18
C PRO A 37 -30.61 -0.56 64.85
N PRO A 38 -31.72 -0.20 64.15
CA PRO A 38 -32.53 -1.25 63.47
C PRO A 38 -33.21 -0.85 62.13
N ARG A 39 -33.93 -1.82 61.53
CA ARG A 39 -34.99 -1.70 60.49
C ARG A 39 -36.31 -1.14 61.13
N PRO A 40 -37.44 -0.83 60.42
CA PRO A 40 -37.87 -1.34 59.09
C PRO A 40 -38.67 -0.38 58.16
N ASP A 41 -39.27 -0.98 57.13
CA ASP A 41 -40.47 -0.61 56.35
C ASP A 41 -40.49 0.55 55.33
N ALA A 42 -41.05 0.20 54.16
CA ALA A 42 -41.51 1.04 53.05
C ALA A 42 -43.07 1.17 53.14
N PRO A 43 -43.83 1.92 52.29
CA PRO A 43 -43.53 2.29 50.89
C PRO A 43 -44.08 3.68 50.44
N ALA A 44 -44.27 3.83 49.12
CA ALA A 44 -45.14 4.77 48.39
C ALA A 44 -44.61 6.18 48.00
N GLU A 45 -44.22 6.27 46.73
CA GLU A 45 -44.48 7.32 45.72
C GLU A 45 -44.25 8.85 45.95
N ARG A 46 -43.49 9.41 45.00
CA ARG A 46 -43.68 10.73 44.32
C ARG A 46 -43.90 12.00 45.17
N LEU A 47 -42.90 12.88 45.19
CA LEU A 47 -42.94 14.10 44.33
C LEU A 47 -41.58 14.81 44.13
N VAL A 48 -41.39 15.32 42.92
CA VAL A 48 -40.57 16.49 42.47
C VAL A 48 -39.44 17.02 43.37
N LEU A 49 -38.23 17.09 42.80
CA LEU A 49 -37.20 18.08 43.16
C LEU A 49 -36.79 18.93 41.94
N ARG A 50 -36.58 20.24 42.16
CA ARG A 50 -36.20 21.21 41.11
C ARG A 50 -34.69 21.45 41.05
N LYS A 51 -34.22 21.72 39.83
CA LYS A 51 -32.84 22.10 39.45
C LYS A 51 -32.13 23.09 40.41
N ARG A 52 -30.84 22.83 40.65
CA ARG A 52 -29.70 23.75 40.46
C ARG A 52 -28.42 22.89 40.39
N CYS A 53 -27.83 22.70 39.21
CA CYS A 53 -26.83 23.56 38.59
C CYS A 53 -25.46 23.53 39.30
N PHE A 54 -24.56 22.69 38.78
CA PHE A 54 -23.14 23.01 38.66
C PHE A 54 -22.80 23.18 37.17
N VAL A 55 -21.68 23.86 36.88
CA VAL A 55 -21.37 24.39 35.55
C VAL A 55 -20.49 23.42 34.75
N VAL A 56 -20.99 22.95 33.61
CA VAL A 56 -20.18 22.32 32.56
C VAL A 56 -19.55 23.44 31.72
N ARG A 57 -18.22 23.40 31.55
CA ARG A 57 -17.49 24.30 30.63
C ARG A 57 -17.65 23.75 29.21
N ALA A 58 -17.95 24.61 28.24
CA ALA A 58 -18.23 24.17 26.87
C ALA A 58 -16.97 23.59 26.20
N GLY A 59 -17.05 22.34 25.75
CA GLY A 59 -16.24 21.84 24.64
C GLY A 59 -16.85 22.30 23.31
N THR A 60 -16.01 22.65 22.35
CA THR A 60 -16.43 23.03 21.00
C THR A 60 -16.94 21.82 20.23
N GLY A 61 -18.22 21.83 19.84
CA GLY A 61 -18.83 20.72 19.11
C GLY A 61 -18.38 20.65 17.65
N VAL A 62 -18.24 19.42 17.15
CA VAL A 62 -18.23 19.14 15.71
C VAL A 62 -19.55 19.64 15.11
N VAL A 63 -19.49 20.26 13.93
CA VAL A 63 -20.64 20.96 13.34
C VAL A 63 -21.67 19.97 12.80
N GLY A 64 -22.76 19.79 13.56
CA GLY A 64 -23.98 19.17 13.07
C GLY A 64 -24.84 20.17 12.29
N ASP A 65 -25.35 19.73 11.13
CA ASP A 65 -26.26 20.50 10.28
C ASP A 65 -27.59 20.83 10.98
N ARG A 66 -28.28 21.90 10.54
CA ARG A 66 -29.54 22.38 11.14
C ARG A 66 -30.68 22.43 10.12
N GLY A 67 -31.54 21.44 10.26
CA GLY A 67 -32.70 21.20 9.41
C GLY A 67 -33.70 22.34 9.23
N VAL A 68 -34.49 22.15 8.17
CA VAL A 68 -35.71 22.90 7.82
C VAL A 68 -36.91 22.24 8.51
N GLU A 69 -37.95 23.02 8.82
CA GLU A 69 -39.09 22.59 9.64
C GLU A 69 -40.06 21.59 8.97
N GLU A 70 -40.92 20.99 9.80
CA GLU A 70 -41.71 19.79 9.51
C GLU A 70 -42.87 19.99 8.53
N GLY A 71 -43.02 19.05 7.60
CA GLY A 71 -44.28 18.75 6.90
C GLY A 71 -44.79 17.37 7.31
N ALA A 72 -45.86 17.30 8.10
CA ALA A 72 -46.28 16.05 8.75
C ALA A 72 -46.86 15.01 7.77
N GLY A 73 -46.29 13.80 7.77
CA GLY A 73 -46.81 12.61 7.09
C GLY A 73 -46.36 11.34 7.81
N ASP A 74 -47.27 10.70 8.55
CA ASP A 74 -46.94 9.52 9.36
C ASP A 74 -46.83 8.26 8.50
N THR A 75 -45.62 7.97 8.03
CA THR A 75 -45.22 6.64 7.57
C THR A 75 -44.07 6.13 8.43
N ARG A 76 -44.36 5.21 9.35
CA ARG A 76 -43.35 4.43 10.07
C ARG A 76 -42.61 3.50 9.11
N ARG A 77 -41.62 4.03 8.39
CA ARG A 77 -40.49 3.22 7.92
C ARG A 77 -39.67 2.86 9.16
N GLU A 78 -39.60 1.58 9.49
CA GLU A 78 -38.63 1.11 10.47
C GLU A 78 -37.23 1.43 9.95
N LYS A 79 -36.40 2.08 10.78
CA LYS A 79 -35.02 2.39 10.38
C LYS A 79 -34.24 1.08 10.34
N CYS A 80 -33.67 0.76 9.17
CA CYS A 80 -32.57 -0.20 9.12
C CYS A 80 -31.47 0.29 10.07
N MET A 81 -31.05 -0.58 10.98
CA MET A 81 -30.02 -0.25 11.97
C MET A 81 -28.66 -0.31 11.26
N VAL A 82 -27.98 0.84 11.16
CA VAL A 82 -26.65 0.94 10.56
C VAL A 82 -25.65 0.21 11.45
N LEU A 83 -24.93 -0.76 10.89
CA LEU A 83 -23.96 -1.57 11.64
C LEU A 83 -22.68 -0.76 11.88
N ARG A 84 -22.24 -0.68 13.14
CA ARG A 84 -21.06 0.10 13.54
C ARG A 84 -19.81 -0.79 13.55
N VAL A 85 -18.86 -0.52 12.67
CA VAL A 85 -17.62 -1.30 12.50
C VAL A 85 -16.43 -0.52 13.06
N GLY A 86 -15.66 -1.15 13.96
CA GLY A 86 -14.42 -0.60 14.50
C GLY A 86 -13.20 -1.11 13.76
N LEU A 87 -12.65 -0.31 12.83
CA LEU A 87 -11.45 -0.66 12.07
C LEU A 87 -10.20 -0.34 12.90
N VAL A 88 -9.42 -1.35 13.29
CA VAL A 88 -8.26 -1.21 14.20
C VAL A 88 -6.96 -1.61 13.49
N CYS A 89 -6.00 -0.68 13.42
CA CYS A 89 -4.73 -0.86 12.69
C CYS A 89 -3.51 -0.33 13.48
N GLY A 90 -2.32 -0.43 12.87
CA GLY A 90 -1.05 -0.06 13.47
C GLY A 90 -0.29 -1.27 14.04
N GLY A 91 0.09 -1.18 15.31
CA GLY A 91 0.75 -2.25 16.08
C GLY A 91 2.27 -2.09 16.24
N PRO A 92 2.91 -2.94 17.07
CA PRO A 92 4.33 -2.86 17.41
C PRO A 92 5.27 -3.52 16.37
N SER A 93 4.73 -4.22 15.36
CA SER A 93 5.52 -4.86 14.31
C SER A 93 6.16 -3.83 13.37
N ALA A 94 7.31 -4.16 12.77
CA ALA A 94 7.86 -3.41 11.63
C ALA A 94 6.88 -3.39 10.42
N GLU A 95 5.91 -4.32 10.39
CA GLU A 95 4.84 -4.40 9.40
C GLU A 95 3.73 -3.35 9.59
N ARG A 96 3.89 -2.40 10.52
CA ARG A 96 2.95 -1.29 10.77
C ARG A 96 2.59 -0.49 9.51
N GLY A 97 3.51 -0.35 8.56
CA GLY A 97 3.23 0.27 7.24
C GLY A 97 2.27 -0.57 6.38
N ILE A 98 2.41 -1.89 6.41
CA ILE A 98 1.47 -2.83 5.77
C ILE A 98 0.10 -2.74 6.45
N SER A 99 0.04 -2.65 7.77
CA SER A 99 -1.21 -2.48 8.52
C SER A 99 -1.97 -1.20 8.13
N LEU A 100 -1.29 -0.07 7.95
CA LEU A 100 -1.91 1.18 7.47
C LEU A 100 -2.40 1.06 6.01
N ASN A 101 -1.58 0.50 5.11
CA ASN A 101 -2.00 0.24 3.72
C ASN A 101 -3.20 -0.73 3.64
N SER A 102 -3.24 -1.71 4.55
CA SER A 102 -4.37 -2.64 4.69
C SER A 102 -5.64 -1.89 5.10
N ALA A 103 -5.57 -1.11 6.19
CA ALA A 103 -6.73 -0.39 6.73
C ALA A 103 -7.40 0.56 5.71
N ARG A 104 -6.62 1.21 4.83
CA ARG A 104 -7.14 1.98 3.69
C ARG A 104 -8.06 1.12 2.82
N SER A 105 -7.55 0.01 2.31
CA SER A 105 -8.31 -0.85 1.42
C SER A 105 -9.47 -1.60 2.12
N VAL A 106 -9.53 -1.67 3.46
CA VAL A 106 -10.80 -2.01 4.14
C VAL A 106 -11.77 -0.85 3.89
N LEU A 107 -11.39 0.33 4.38
CA LEU A 107 -12.24 1.50 4.45
C LEU A 107 -12.82 1.88 3.07
N ASP A 108 -11.98 1.86 2.03
CA ASP A 108 -12.33 2.19 0.65
C ASP A 108 -13.42 1.26 0.04
N HIS A 109 -13.57 0.04 0.57
CA HIS A 109 -14.48 -0.96 0.04
C HIS A 109 -15.58 -1.43 1.03
N ILE A 110 -15.51 -1.09 2.33
CA ILE A 110 -16.55 -1.44 3.33
C ILE A 110 -17.60 -0.35 3.58
N GLN A 111 -17.47 0.84 3.00
CA GLN A 111 -18.45 1.91 3.23
C GLN A 111 -19.75 1.69 2.44
N GLY A 112 -20.88 2.07 3.05
CA GLY A 112 -22.22 2.01 2.46
C GLY A 112 -23.27 2.56 3.43
N ASP A 113 -24.49 2.83 2.93
CA ASP A 113 -25.59 3.40 3.75
C ASP A 113 -26.02 2.54 4.95
N ASP A 114 -25.63 1.26 4.94
CA ASP A 114 -25.85 0.24 5.96
C ASP A 114 -24.72 0.11 6.99
N LEU A 115 -23.56 0.77 6.77
CA LEU A 115 -22.31 0.54 7.51
C LEU A 115 -21.65 1.86 7.96
N HIS A 116 -21.45 2.02 9.27
CA HIS A 116 -20.72 3.16 9.85
C HIS A 116 -19.36 2.71 10.37
N VAL A 117 -18.27 3.17 9.74
CA VAL A 117 -16.90 2.81 10.10
C VAL A 117 -16.27 3.84 11.03
N SER A 118 -15.82 3.39 12.20
CA SER A 118 -14.98 4.16 13.14
C SER A 118 -13.56 3.63 13.08
N CYS A 119 -12.56 4.51 12.90
CA CYS A 119 -11.17 4.11 12.71
C CYS A 119 -10.33 4.31 13.98
N TYR A 120 -9.43 3.38 14.24
CA TYR A 120 -8.55 3.35 15.41
C TYR A 120 -7.13 2.92 15.04
N TYR A 121 -6.14 3.48 15.72
CA TYR A 121 -4.72 3.15 15.55
C TYR A 121 -4.07 2.79 16.87
N ILE A 122 -3.09 1.89 16.81
CA ILE A 122 -2.24 1.49 17.93
C ILE A 122 -0.78 1.77 17.55
N ASP A 123 -0.05 2.50 18.39
CA ASP A 123 1.34 2.88 18.10
C ASP A 123 2.34 1.73 18.39
N SER A 124 3.64 2.00 18.15
CA SER A 124 4.71 1.04 18.41
C SER A 124 4.89 0.65 19.88
N ASN A 125 4.27 1.39 20.81
CA ASN A 125 4.36 1.22 22.26
C ASN A 125 3.06 0.66 22.86
N LEU A 126 2.09 0.28 22.01
CA LEU A 126 0.75 -0.19 22.36
C LEU A 126 -0.19 0.89 22.97
N ASN A 127 0.07 2.17 22.73
CA ASN A 127 -0.89 3.25 23.00
C ASN A 127 -1.97 3.25 21.90
N ALA A 128 -3.24 3.36 22.28
CA ALA A 128 -4.37 3.38 21.34
C ALA A 128 -4.92 4.79 21.11
N TYR A 129 -5.42 5.05 19.90
CA TYR A 129 -5.94 6.35 19.47
C TYR A 129 -7.18 6.19 18.59
N ALA A 130 -8.20 7.02 18.80
CA ALA A 130 -9.30 7.22 17.85
C ALA A 130 -8.87 8.23 16.78
N ILE A 131 -9.13 7.90 15.51
CA ILE A 131 -8.67 8.66 14.34
C ILE A 131 -9.80 8.90 13.34
N SER A 132 -9.67 9.95 12.54
CA SER A 132 -10.52 10.17 11.37
C SER A 132 -10.13 9.25 10.20
N SER A 133 -11.09 8.98 9.31
CA SER A 133 -10.84 8.31 8.03
C SER A 133 -9.74 9.01 7.20
N ALA A 134 -9.72 10.34 7.20
CA ALA A 134 -8.71 11.13 6.48
C ALA A 134 -7.27 10.89 6.97
N GLN A 135 -7.05 10.61 8.27
CA GLN A 135 -5.71 10.35 8.80
C GLN A 135 -5.10 9.04 8.27
N LEU A 136 -5.91 8.02 7.93
CA LEU A 136 -5.43 6.74 7.44
C LEU A 136 -4.55 6.86 6.18
N TYR A 137 -4.78 7.85 5.32
CA TYR A 137 -4.05 8.02 4.06
C TYR A 137 -2.62 8.61 4.21
N SER A 138 -2.23 9.10 5.41
CA SER A 138 -0.91 9.71 5.71
C SER A 138 0.27 8.83 5.24
N ASN A 139 1.31 9.38 4.61
CA ASN A 139 2.15 8.58 3.71
C ASN A 139 2.91 7.45 4.41
N THR A 140 3.66 7.78 5.48
CA THR A 140 4.50 6.83 6.23
C THR A 140 4.00 6.67 7.66
N PRO A 141 4.37 5.58 8.38
CA PRO A 141 4.06 5.46 9.81
C PRO A 141 4.66 6.59 10.66
N ALA A 142 5.73 7.25 10.22
CA ALA A 142 6.32 8.39 10.91
C ALA A 142 5.52 9.70 10.68
N ASP A 143 5.06 9.93 9.45
CA ASP A 143 4.10 10.99 9.12
C ASP A 143 2.79 10.83 9.91
N PHE A 144 2.32 9.58 10.03
CA PHE A 144 1.15 9.22 10.82
C PHE A 144 1.36 9.49 12.33
N ASP A 145 2.45 8.97 12.91
CA ASP A 145 2.78 9.18 14.34
C ASP A 145 2.95 10.67 14.69
N PHE A 146 3.50 11.49 13.78
CA PHE A 146 3.62 12.94 13.96
C PHE A 146 2.25 13.63 13.96
N LYS A 147 1.33 13.22 13.07
CA LYS A 147 -0.02 13.80 12.98
C LYS A 147 -0.90 13.46 14.19
N LEU A 148 -0.72 12.29 14.81
CA LEU A 148 -1.52 11.83 15.97
C LEU A 148 -1.57 12.85 17.11
N GLU A 149 -0.43 13.37 17.57
CA GLU A 149 -0.35 14.25 18.74
C GLU A 149 -1.15 15.56 18.60
N SER A 150 -1.50 15.94 17.37
CA SER A 150 -2.22 17.18 17.04
C SER A 150 -3.69 16.99 16.67
N LEU A 151 -4.12 15.76 16.34
CA LEU A 151 -5.42 15.50 15.70
C LEU A 151 -6.20 14.30 16.27
N ALA A 152 -5.56 13.38 16.99
CA ALA A 152 -6.19 12.15 17.46
C ALA A 152 -6.53 12.19 18.95
N GLN A 153 -7.58 11.46 19.34
CA GLN A 153 -7.91 11.26 20.75
C GLN A 153 -7.25 9.97 21.24
N GLY A 154 -6.18 10.09 22.03
CA GLY A 154 -5.54 8.96 22.71
C GLY A 154 -6.37 8.42 23.88
N PHE A 155 -6.20 7.13 24.17
CA PHE A 155 -6.71 6.46 25.37
C PHE A 155 -5.56 6.29 26.39
N GLU A 156 -5.85 6.41 27.70
CA GLU A 156 -4.82 6.29 28.74
C GLU A 156 -4.28 4.85 28.86
N THR A 157 -5.12 3.84 28.63
CA THR A 157 -4.74 2.43 28.56
C THR A 157 -5.50 1.67 27.45
N LEU A 158 -5.00 0.47 27.10
CA LEU A 158 -5.73 -0.48 26.26
C LEU A 158 -7.08 -0.92 26.86
N SER A 159 -7.25 -0.85 28.19
CA SER A 159 -8.54 -1.15 28.84
C SER A 159 -9.57 -0.06 28.54
N ASP A 160 -9.19 1.22 28.63
CA ASP A 160 -10.09 2.35 28.31
C ASP A 160 -10.49 2.35 26.83
N PHE A 161 -9.56 1.97 25.95
CA PHE A 161 -9.83 1.72 24.53
C PHE A 161 -10.85 0.60 24.33
N ALA A 162 -10.71 -0.52 25.03
CA ALA A 162 -11.65 -1.64 24.92
C ALA A 162 -13.04 -1.30 25.52
N GLU A 163 -13.11 -0.57 26.63
CA GLU A 163 -14.37 -0.04 27.18
C GLU A 163 -15.05 0.93 26.20
N HIS A 164 -14.28 1.79 25.51
CA HIS A 164 -14.79 2.65 24.45
C HIS A 164 -15.33 1.85 23.26
N LEU A 165 -14.67 0.75 22.86
CA LEU A 165 -15.17 -0.13 21.79
C LEU A 165 -16.53 -0.75 22.14
N VAL A 166 -16.71 -1.27 23.37
CA VAL A 166 -18.00 -1.82 23.85
C VAL A 166 -19.16 -0.81 23.70
N GLY A 167 -18.90 0.48 23.90
CA GLY A 167 -19.92 1.53 23.70
C GLY A 167 -20.09 1.97 22.24
N SER A 168 -19.01 2.03 21.47
CA SER A 168 -18.96 2.74 20.18
C SER A 168 -19.22 1.87 18.94
N VAL A 169 -18.95 0.57 18.98
CA VAL A 169 -19.05 -0.33 17.80
C VAL A 169 -19.83 -1.62 18.12
N ASP A 170 -20.29 -2.31 17.08
CA ASP A 170 -21.00 -3.60 17.17
C ASP A 170 -20.10 -4.79 16.81
N ILE A 171 -19.08 -4.56 15.98
CA ILE A 171 -17.98 -5.50 15.66
C ILE A 171 -16.69 -4.73 15.39
N VAL A 172 -15.54 -5.33 15.73
CA VAL A 172 -14.20 -4.85 15.39
C VAL A 172 -13.61 -5.60 14.19
N PHE A 173 -12.98 -4.88 13.27
CA PHE A 173 -12.13 -5.45 12.23
C PHE A 173 -10.66 -5.21 12.63
N PRO A 174 -9.93 -6.19 13.17
CA PRO A 174 -8.51 -6.08 13.48
C PRO A 174 -7.68 -6.26 12.20
N VAL A 175 -6.78 -5.33 11.93
CA VAL A 175 -5.94 -5.29 10.72
C VAL A 175 -4.48 -5.02 11.10
N ILE A 176 -4.01 -5.70 12.15
CA ILE A 176 -2.63 -5.59 12.68
C ILE A 176 -1.84 -6.81 12.19
N HIS A 177 -0.63 -6.58 11.67
CA HIS A 177 0.23 -7.63 11.09
C HIS A 177 1.38 -7.97 12.04
N GLY A 178 1.77 -9.26 12.09
CA GLY A 178 2.76 -9.74 13.04
C GLY A 178 2.35 -9.57 14.51
N ARG A 179 3.29 -9.13 15.36
CA ARG A 179 3.10 -9.00 16.81
C ARG A 179 1.92 -8.07 17.17
N PHE A 180 1.17 -8.45 18.21
CA PHE A 180 -0.11 -7.91 18.66
C PHE A 180 -1.30 -8.11 17.70
N GLY A 181 -1.11 -8.69 16.51
CA GLY A 181 -2.17 -9.00 15.55
C GLY A 181 -2.30 -10.50 15.28
N GLU A 182 -1.30 -11.07 14.62
CA GLU A 182 -1.27 -12.49 14.25
C GLU A 182 -0.93 -13.41 15.43
N ASP A 183 -0.31 -12.86 16.48
CA ASP A 183 -0.01 -13.56 17.74
C ASP A 183 -1.20 -13.67 18.72
N GLY A 184 -2.38 -13.17 18.33
CA GLY A 184 -3.58 -13.18 19.17
C GLY A 184 -3.71 -12.01 20.16
N GLY A 185 -2.79 -11.03 20.16
CA GLY A 185 -2.73 -9.96 21.16
C GLY A 185 -3.99 -9.06 21.21
N ILE A 186 -4.40 -8.51 20.08
CA ILE A 186 -5.63 -7.69 19.98
C ILE A 186 -6.89 -8.53 20.21
N GLN A 187 -6.91 -9.77 19.74
CA GLN A 187 -8.03 -10.70 19.93
C GLN A 187 -8.23 -11.01 21.42
N GLU A 188 -7.16 -11.25 22.19
CA GLU A 188 -7.26 -11.49 23.64
C GLU A 188 -7.80 -10.27 24.40
N LEU A 189 -7.51 -9.04 23.94
CA LEU A 189 -8.09 -7.81 24.51
C LEU A 189 -9.60 -7.70 24.25
N LEU A 190 -10.02 -8.05 23.02
CA LEU A 190 -11.42 -8.00 22.58
C LEU A 190 -12.25 -9.13 23.24
N GLU A 191 -11.70 -10.35 23.31
CA GLU A 191 -12.27 -11.50 24.04
C GLU A 191 -12.53 -11.18 25.51
N LYS A 192 -11.54 -10.63 26.23
CA LYS A 192 -11.68 -10.24 27.65
C LYS A 192 -12.76 -9.18 27.88
N SER A 193 -12.97 -8.31 26.90
CA SER A 193 -13.93 -7.20 26.98
C SER A 193 -15.30 -7.57 26.38
N ASN A 194 -15.47 -8.80 25.89
CA ASN A 194 -16.64 -9.28 25.16
C ASN A 194 -17.00 -8.36 23.97
N VAL A 195 -16.00 -7.80 23.29
CA VAL A 195 -16.16 -7.06 22.04
C VAL A 195 -16.05 -8.06 20.88
N PRO A 196 -17.10 -8.23 20.05
CA PRO A 196 -17.02 -9.13 18.90
C PRO A 196 -16.03 -8.62 17.85
N PHE A 197 -15.36 -9.53 17.14
CA PHE A 197 -14.37 -9.18 16.13
C PHE A 197 -14.33 -10.17 14.97
N VAL A 198 -13.75 -9.72 13.86
CA VAL A 198 -13.42 -10.52 12.68
C VAL A 198 -12.11 -11.28 12.89
N GLY A 199 -12.12 -12.59 12.60
CA GLY A 199 -10.93 -13.43 12.51
C GLY A 199 -10.81 -14.50 13.61
N THR A 200 -9.75 -15.29 13.49
CA THR A 200 -9.42 -16.40 14.41
C THR A 200 -9.17 -15.92 15.86
N ARG A 201 -9.56 -16.74 16.84
CA ARG A 201 -9.43 -16.47 18.29
C ARG A 201 -7.99 -16.52 18.80
N SER A 202 -7.75 -15.90 19.95
CA SER A 202 -6.38 -15.64 20.46
C SER A 202 -5.57 -16.91 20.77
N TYR A 203 -6.21 -18.01 21.19
CA TYR A 203 -5.52 -19.28 21.48
C TYR A 203 -5.04 -19.96 20.19
N GLU A 204 -5.91 -20.02 19.19
CA GLU A 204 -5.67 -20.60 17.88
C GLU A 204 -4.65 -19.76 17.09
N CYS A 205 -4.71 -18.42 17.21
CA CYS A 205 -3.68 -17.51 16.70
C CYS A 205 -2.28 -17.85 17.24
N ARG A 206 -2.12 -17.95 18.56
CA ARG A 206 -0.85 -18.36 19.18
C ARG A 206 -0.35 -19.73 18.72
N LYS A 207 -1.26 -20.66 18.43
CA LYS A 207 -0.92 -22.02 17.97
C LYS A 207 -0.39 -22.03 16.53
N ALA A 208 -0.93 -21.20 15.65
CA ALA A 208 -0.59 -21.17 14.23
C ALA A 208 0.57 -20.22 13.88
N PHE A 209 0.71 -19.10 14.58
CA PHE A 209 1.71 -18.05 14.27
C PHE A 209 3.15 -18.45 14.64
N ASP A 210 3.34 -19.32 15.62
CA ASP A 210 4.64 -19.93 15.93
C ASP A 210 4.94 -21.07 14.95
N LYS A 211 5.81 -20.81 13.98
CA LYS A 211 6.12 -21.76 12.87
C LYS A 211 6.65 -23.11 13.35
N TYR A 212 7.37 -23.16 14.47
CA TYR A 212 7.91 -24.41 15.01
C TYR A 212 6.79 -25.24 15.64
N ASN A 213 5.97 -24.63 16.49
CA ASN A 213 4.83 -25.30 17.10
C ASN A 213 3.76 -25.70 16.07
N ALA A 214 3.53 -24.88 15.04
CA ALA A 214 2.71 -25.21 13.89
C ALA A 214 3.28 -26.42 13.12
N SER A 215 4.58 -26.44 12.80
CA SER A 215 5.22 -27.59 12.13
C SER A 215 5.12 -28.89 12.94
N LEU A 216 5.31 -28.84 14.27
CA LEU A 216 5.13 -30.02 15.12
C LEU A 216 3.68 -30.53 15.10
N GLU A 217 2.70 -29.63 15.04
CA GLU A 217 1.29 -29.99 14.94
C GLU A 217 0.94 -30.58 13.57
N LEU A 218 1.40 -29.97 12.47
CA LEU A 218 1.25 -30.50 11.11
C LEU A 218 1.75 -31.95 11.02
N TYR A 219 2.93 -32.23 11.59
CA TYR A 219 3.52 -33.56 11.63
C TYR A 219 2.66 -34.56 12.44
N ARG A 220 2.21 -34.17 13.65
CA ARG A 220 1.29 -35.01 14.47
C ARG A 220 -0.03 -35.31 13.76
N GLN A 221 -0.50 -34.37 12.95
CA GLN A 221 -1.73 -34.48 12.16
C GLN A 221 -1.55 -35.28 10.87
N GLY A 222 -0.32 -35.74 10.58
CA GLY A 222 0.01 -36.64 9.47
C GLY A 222 0.41 -35.95 8.16
N PHE A 223 0.62 -34.63 8.16
CA PHE A 223 1.10 -33.91 6.97
C PHE A 223 2.59 -34.17 6.72
N VAL A 224 3.05 -33.99 5.48
CA VAL A 224 4.49 -33.80 5.21
C VAL A 224 4.89 -32.39 5.67
N THR A 225 6.00 -32.30 6.39
CA THR A 225 6.57 -31.06 6.93
C THR A 225 8.05 -30.97 6.53
N VAL A 226 8.56 -29.77 6.26
CA VAL A 226 10.00 -29.57 6.07
C VAL A 226 10.74 -29.95 7.35
N PRO A 227 11.78 -30.79 7.31
CA PRO A 227 12.63 -31.02 8.48
C PRO A 227 13.23 -29.69 8.94
N ASN A 228 13.18 -29.45 10.25
CA ASN A 228 13.62 -28.21 10.86
C ASN A 228 14.32 -28.44 12.20
N PHE A 229 15.05 -27.42 12.66
CA PHE A 229 15.78 -27.34 13.92
C PHE A 229 15.49 -25.98 14.58
N LEU A 230 15.40 -25.94 15.91
CA LEU A 230 15.09 -24.73 16.66
C LEU A 230 16.34 -24.28 17.43
N VAL A 231 16.81 -23.06 17.17
CA VAL A 231 17.92 -22.41 17.88
C VAL A 231 17.36 -21.53 19.00
N GLN A 232 17.88 -21.65 20.23
CA GLN A 232 17.38 -20.92 21.39
C GLN A 232 18.49 -20.37 22.30
N GLY A 233 18.49 -19.05 22.52
CA GLY A 233 19.42 -18.39 23.45
C GLY A 233 20.86 -18.32 22.92
N THR A 234 21.84 -18.43 23.83
CA THR A 234 23.27 -18.16 23.55
C THR A 234 24.21 -19.29 23.97
N GLU A 235 23.70 -20.50 24.19
CA GLU A 235 24.54 -21.69 24.43
C GLU A 235 24.74 -22.49 23.14
N LEU A 236 25.65 -23.47 23.13
CA LEU A 236 26.24 -24.03 21.90
C LEU A 236 25.39 -25.14 21.25
N ASP A 237 24.33 -24.74 20.54
CA ASP A 237 23.52 -25.61 19.66
C ASP A 237 24.32 -26.25 18.50
N GLU A 238 25.59 -25.86 18.30
CA GLU A 238 26.47 -26.29 17.20
C GLU A 238 26.63 -27.80 17.04
N SER A 239 26.71 -28.54 18.15
CA SER A 239 26.82 -30.02 18.08
C SER A 239 25.52 -30.66 17.62
N GLU A 240 24.37 -30.21 18.14
CA GLU A 240 23.07 -30.77 17.78
C GLU A 240 22.64 -30.36 16.35
N LEU A 241 22.95 -29.13 15.94
CA LEU A 241 22.75 -28.67 14.57
C LEU A 241 23.67 -29.42 13.58
N THR A 242 24.92 -29.72 13.97
CA THR A 242 25.82 -30.58 13.16
C THR A 242 25.24 -31.97 12.97
N GLU A 243 24.74 -32.61 14.04
CA GLU A 243 24.03 -33.90 13.93
C GLU A 243 22.78 -33.80 13.06
N TRP A 244 22.02 -32.71 13.16
CA TRP A 244 20.82 -32.47 12.35
C TRP A 244 21.17 -32.32 10.85
N PHE A 245 22.24 -31.60 10.50
CA PHE A 245 22.73 -31.49 9.12
C PHE A 245 23.06 -32.88 8.55
N VAL A 246 23.86 -33.67 9.28
CA VAL A 246 24.25 -35.04 8.88
C VAL A 246 23.04 -35.97 8.75
N ARG A 247 22.08 -35.88 9.69
CA ARG A 247 20.84 -36.67 9.71
C ARG A 247 19.94 -36.38 8.50
N ASN A 248 19.94 -35.13 8.03
CA ASN A 248 19.21 -34.69 6.85
C ASN A 248 20.03 -34.73 5.54
N GLN A 249 21.22 -35.36 5.56
CA GLN A 249 22.10 -35.55 4.39
C GLN A 249 22.65 -34.24 3.79
N LEU A 250 22.73 -33.17 4.59
CA LEU A 250 23.32 -31.89 4.21
C LEU A 250 24.82 -31.84 4.54
N ASP A 251 25.61 -31.17 3.70
CA ASP A 251 27.03 -30.88 3.99
C ASP A 251 27.13 -29.87 5.15
N THR A 252 27.97 -30.15 6.14
CA THR A 252 28.05 -29.31 7.37
C THR A 252 28.71 -27.94 7.15
N ASN A 253 29.31 -27.69 5.99
CA ASN A 253 30.00 -26.45 5.62
C ASN A 253 29.32 -25.72 4.45
N LEU A 254 28.65 -26.46 3.56
CA LEU A 254 28.06 -25.95 2.31
C LEU A 254 26.59 -26.30 2.11
N GLY A 255 25.97 -27.06 3.02
CA GLY A 255 24.57 -27.45 2.94
C GLY A 255 23.63 -26.24 3.05
N LYS A 256 22.71 -26.12 2.10
CA LYS A 256 21.83 -24.96 1.96
C LYS A 256 20.60 -25.08 2.85
N VAL A 257 20.37 -24.08 3.70
CA VAL A 257 19.20 -24.01 4.61
C VAL A 257 18.59 -22.61 4.60
N VAL A 258 17.35 -22.50 5.07
CA VAL A 258 16.70 -21.22 5.39
C VAL A 258 16.73 -21.01 6.89
N VAL A 259 17.06 -19.79 7.31
CA VAL A 259 17.06 -19.33 8.71
C VAL A 259 15.97 -18.26 8.83
N LYS A 260 14.96 -18.46 9.68
CA LYS A 260 13.82 -17.54 9.84
C LYS A 260 13.31 -17.44 11.30
N PRO A 261 12.85 -16.27 11.76
CA PRO A 261 12.25 -16.11 13.09
C PRO A 261 10.94 -16.91 13.24
N THR A 262 10.73 -17.49 14.42
CA THR A 262 9.52 -18.29 14.71
C THR A 262 8.23 -17.48 14.68
N LYS A 263 8.23 -16.24 15.21
CA LYS A 263 7.06 -15.42 15.57
C LYS A 263 7.11 -14.00 14.97
N ALA A 264 7.67 -13.85 13.79
CA ALA A 264 7.52 -12.67 12.93
C ALA A 264 6.87 -13.04 11.59
N GLY A 265 6.34 -12.05 10.86
CA GLY A 265 5.71 -12.26 9.55
C GLY A 265 6.65 -12.94 8.54
N SER A 266 6.07 -13.63 7.54
CA SER A 266 6.70 -14.62 6.63
C SER A 266 7.98 -14.22 5.89
N SER A 267 8.40 -12.96 5.99
CA SER A 267 9.39 -12.34 5.10
C SER A 267 10.32 -11.34 5.80
N ILE A 268 10.24 -11.23 7.14
CA ILE A 268 11.17 -10.45 7.98
C ILE A 268 12.18 -11.41 8.61
N GLY A 269 13.46 -11.04 8.59
CA GLY A 269 14.54 -11.87 9.14
C GLY A 269 14.77 -13.22 8.43
N VAL A 270 14.10 -13.48 7.30
CA VAL A 270 14.30 -14.69 6.49
C VAL A 270 15.58 -14.56 5.68
N THR A 271 16.52 -15.47 5.86
CA THR A 271 17.80 -15.50 5.13
C THR A 271 18.16 -16.93 4.71
N VAL A 272 18.94 -17.07 3.64
CA VAL A 272 19.58 -18.35 3.28
C VAL A 272 20.92 -18.45 4.00
N ALA A 273 21.27 -19.64 4.49
CA ALA A 273 22.56 -19.93 5.11
C ALA A 273 23.23 -21.21 4.56
N TYR A 274 24.55 -21.27 4.71
CA TYR A 274 25.39 -22.36 4.20
C TYR A 274 26.20 -23.04 5.30
N GLY A 275 25.84 -24.30 5.60
CA GLY A 275 26.47 -25.07 6.67
C GLY A 275 26.14 -24.56 8.08
N VAL A 276 26.66 -25.26 9.08
CA VAL A 276 26.33 -25.06 10.50
C VAL A 276 26.75 -23.67 10.98
N ALA A 277 27.98 -23.24 10.65
CA ALA A 277 28.57 -22.01 11.17
C ALA A 277 27.86 -20.72 10.69
N ASP A 278 27.50 -20.64 9.41
CA ASP A 278 26.75 -19.50 8.86
C ASP A 278 25.29 -19.49 9.33
N SER A 279 24.69 -20.68 9.51
CA SER A 279 23.35 -20.84 10.07
C SER A 279 23.26 -20.31 11.51
N LEU A 280 24.20 -20.71 12.36
CA LEU A 280 24.29 -20.19 13.73
C LEU A 280 24.60 -18.71 13.77
N LYS A 281 25.50 -18.22 12.90
CA LYS A 281 25.82 -16.79 12.82
C LYS A 281 24.55 -15.97 12.54
N LYS A 282 23.79 -16.32 11.50
CA LYS A 282 22.56 -15.63 11.12
C LYS A 282 21.45 -15.76 12.16
N ALA A 283 21.31 -16.92 12.80
CA ALA A 283 20.36 -17.10 13.90
C ALA A 283 20.71 -16.23 15.12
N ASN A 284 21.99 -16.17 15.52
CA ASN A 284 22.44 -15.32 16.61
C ASN A 284 22.34 -13.83 16.27
N GLU A 285 22.56 -13.43 15.02
CA GLU A 285 22.35 -12.06 14.55
C GLU A 285 20.89 -11.63 14.76
N LEU A 286 19.91 -12.41 14.28
CA LEU A 286 18.47 -12.15 14.49
C LEU A 286 18.06 -12.06 15.97
N ILE A 287 18.58 -12.94 16.82
CA ILE A 287 18.33 -12.93 18.27
C ILE A 287 18.94 -11.67 18.91
N SER A 288 20.17 -11.31 18.52
CA SER A 288 20.88 -10.13 19.05
C SER A 288 20.27 -8.80 18.62
N GLU A 289 19.63 -8.76 17.44
CA GLU A 289 18.83 -7.62 16.95
C GLU A 289 17.45 -7.53 17.63
N GLY A 290 17.03 -8.56 18.37
CA GLY A 290 15.75 -8.61 19.06
C GLY A 290 14.56 -8.89 18.13
N VAL A 291 14.78 -9.58 17.00
CA VAL A 291 13.73 -9.92 16.02
C VAL A 291 12.80 -11.02 16.58
N ASP A 292 13.37 -12.02 17.25
CA ASP A 292 12.67 -13.09 17.97
C ASP A 292 13.63 -13.73 19.00
N ASP A 293 13.09 -14.29 20.08
CA ASP A 293 13.86 -15.03 21.10
C ASP A 293 14.25 -16.45 20.63
N SER A 294 13.63 -16.93 19.55
CA SER A 294 13.90 -18.26 18.97
C SER A 294 13.86 -18.24 17.44
N VAL A 295 14.79 -18.97 16.80
CA VAL A 295 14.98 -18.98 15.34
C VAL A 295 14.87 -20.40 14.81
N LEU A 296 14.19 -20.55 13.67
CA LEU A 296 14.01 -21.80 12.96
C LEU A 296 15.06 -21.93 11.84
N VAL A 297 15.70 -23.10 11.76
CA VAL A 297 16.54 -23.52 10.63
C VAL A 297 15.83 -24.66 9.91
N GLU A 298 15.60 -24.54 8.61
CA GLU A 298 14.87 -25.54 7.79
C GLU A 298 15.60 -25.85 6.48
N ILE A 299 15.36 -27.04 5.91
CA ILE A 299 16.00 -27.44 4.63
C ILE A 299 15.55 -26.51 3.50
N PHE A 300 16.49 -25.98 2.72
CA PHE A 300 16.17 -25.20 1.52
C PHE A 300 15.56 -26.12 0.45
N LEU A 301 14.34 -25.81 -0.01
CA LEU A 301 13.58 -26.65 -0.94
C LEU A 301 13.97 -26.42 -2.41
N GLU A 302 15.15 -26.89 -2.80
CA GLU A 302 15.64 -26.77 -4.18
C GLU A 302 14.68 -27.42 -5.20
N GLY A 303 14.32 -26.66 -6.25
CA GLY A 303 13.43 -27.12 -7.32
C GLY A 303 11.95 -27.19 -6.97
N GLY A 304 11.53 -26.69 -5.81
CA GLY A 304 10.13 -26.51 -5.46
C GLY A 304 9.51 -25.22 -6.03
N SER A 305 8.19 -25.25 -6.23
CA SER A 305 7.37 -24.06 -6.52
C SER A 305 6.60 -23.65 -5.26
N GLU A 306 6.72 -22.40 -4.84
CA GLU A 306 5.93 -21.85 -3.73
C GLU A 306 4.47 -21.63 -4.17
N PHE A 307 3.53 -21.79 -3.24
CA PHE A 307 2.11 -21.53 -3.48
C PHE A 307 1.43 -20.88 -2.27
N THR A 308 0.36 -20.14 -2.56
CA THR A 308 -0.58 -19.59 -1.58
C THR A 308 -1.98 -20.15 -1.83
N ALA A 309 -2.65 -20.61 -0.78
CA ALA A 309 -4.06 -20.98 -0.80
C ALA A 309 -4.85 -20.14 0.22
N ILE A 310 -6.07 -19.73 -0.15
CA ILE A 310 -6.97 -18.93 0.69
C ILE A 310 -8.16 -19.79 1.07
N VAL A 311 -8.46 -19.84 2.37
CA VAL A 311 -9.60 -20.56 2.95
C VAL A 311 -10.58 -19.54 3.51
N LEU A 312 -11.86 -19.70 3.18
CA LEU A 312 -12.97 -18.93 3.75
C LEU A 312 -13.89 -19.88 4.52
N ASP A 313 -14.29 -19.53 5.73
CA ASP A 313 -15.33 -20.26 6.45
C ASP A 313 -16.71 -19.71 6.07
N LEU A 314 -17.55 -20.57 5.50
CA LEU A 314 -18.95 -20.23 5.17
C LEU A 314 -19.94 -20.76 6.23
N GLY A 315 -19.44 -21.37 7.29
CA GLY A 315 -20.21 -22.04 8.32
C GLY A 315 -20.98 -21.08 9.23
N SER A 316 -21.85 -21.65 10.07
CA SER A 316 -22.74 -20.90 10.95
C SER A 316 -22.42 -21.15 12.42
N ALA A 317 -21.90 -20.11 13.09
CA ALA A 317 -21.59 -19.99 14.53
C ALA A 317 -20.61 -21.01 15.15
N PHE A 318 -20.87 -22.31 15.01
CA PHE A 318 -20.06 -23.40 15.55
C PHE A 318 -19.78 -24.50 14.51
N ASP A 319 -20.52 -24.53 13.41
CA ASP A 319 -20.20 -25.36 12.25
C ASP A 319 -19.15 -24.63 11.39
N CYS A 320 -18.09 -25.33 10.99
CA CYS A 320 -16.98 -24.81 10.18
C CYS A 320 -17.01 -25.44 8.78
N LEU A 321 -17.30 -24.62 7.76
CA LEU A 321 -17.45 -25.00 6.35
C LEU A 321 -16.39 -24.29 5.50
N PRO A 322 -15.13 -24.73 5.54
CA PRO A 322 -14.02 -24.12 4.82
C PRO A 322 -14.10 -24.40 3.32
N VAL A 323 -14.40 -23.37 2.52
CA VAL A 323 -14.20 -23.39 1.08
C VAL A 323 -12.81 -22.83 0.77
N VAL A 324 -11.94 -23.67 0.21
CA VAL A 324 -10.62 -23.24 -0.25
C VAL A 324 -10.75 -22.76 -1.69
N LEU A 325 -10.32 -21.55 -1.95
CA LEU A 325 -10.36 -20.96 -3.28
C LEU A 325 -9.27 -21.58 -4.19
N LEU A 326 -9.12 -21.09 -5.43
CA LEU A 326 -8.04 -21.57 -6.31
C LEU A 326 -6.67 -21.20 -5.73
N PRO A 327 -5.70 -22.13 -5.63
CA PRO A 327 -4.36 -21.77 -5.21
C PRO A 327 -3.68 -20.85 -6.24
N THR A 328 -2.70 -20.07 -5.78
CA THR A 328 -1.82 -19.24 -6.62
C THR A 328 -0.40 -19.82 -6.54
N GLU A 329 0.23 -20.05 -7.68
CA GLU A 329 1.65 -20.39 -7.79
C GLU A 329 2.49 -19.10 -7.82
N VAL A 330 3.59 -19.10 -7.07
CA VAL A 330 4.56 -17.99 -6.99
C VAL A 330 5.82 -18.40 -7.75
N GLU A 331 6.11 -17.71 -8.85
CA GLU A 331 7.30 -17.94 -9.68
C GLU A 331 8.32 -16.82 -9.50
N LEU A 332 9.56 -17.13 -9.10
CA LEU A 332 10.66 -16.16 -9.10
C LEU A 332 11.25 -16.03 -10.51
N GLN A 333 11.30 -14.82 -11.04
CA GLN A 333 11.81 -14.51 -12.38
C GLN A 333 13.17 -13.81 -12.33
N PHE A 334 14.04 -14.14 -13.29
CA PHE A 334 15.45 -13.71 -13.35
C PHE A 334 15.76 -13.11 -14.72
N HIS A 335 16.38 -11.93 -14.77
CA HIS A 335 16.43 -11.08 -15.98
C HIS A 335 17.82 -10.50 -16.30
N GLY A 336 18.88 -11.30 -16.20
CA GLY A 336 20.18 -10.90 -16.75
C GLY A 336 21.38 -11.75 -16.34
N SER A 337 22.56 -11.30 -16.77
CA SER A 337 23.86 -11.81 -16.32
C SER A 337 24.55 -10.86 -15.32
N ALA A 338 23.85 -9.81 -14.88
CA ALA A 338 24.33 -8.92 -13.81
C ALA A 338 24.03 -9.49 -12.42
N ASP A 339 22.94 -10.26 -12.30
CA ASP A 339 22.44 -10.91 -11.07
C ASP A 339 23.25 -12.17 -10.69
N ALA A 340 24.58 -12.11 -10.82
CA ALA A 340 25.48 -13.23 -10.54
C ALA A 340 25.45 -13.70 -9.08
N ASP A 341 25.02 -12.82 -8.17
CA ASP A 341 24.85 -13.08 -6.74
C ASP A 341 23.45 -13.62 -6.37
N GLU A 342 22.47 -13.69 -7.29
CA GLU A 342 21.08 -14.09 -6.98
C GLU A 342 20.85 -15.60 -6.80
N LYS A 343 21.89 -16.40 -6.54
CA LYS A 343 21.75 -17.83 -6.18
C LYS A 343 20.93 -18.08 -4.92
N ASP A 344 20.76 -17.06 -4.09
CA ASP A 344 20.00 -17.09 -2.83
C ASP A 344 18.75 -16.19 -2.87
N ALA A 345 18.23 -15.99 -4.08
CA ALA A 345 16.91 -15.42 -4.31
C ALA A 345 15.81 -16.21 -3.58
N ILE A 346 15.17 -15.57 -2.61
CA ILE A 346 13.98 -16.04 -1.88
C ILE A 346 12.83 -15.04 -2.02
N PHE A 347 11.61 -15.45 -1.68
CA PHE A 347 10.41 -14.60 -1.69
C PHE A 347 10.36 -13.67 -0.45
N ASN A 348 11.25 -12.68 -0.45
CA ASN A 348 11.44 -11.74 0.66
C ASN A 348 10.42 -10.58 0.67
N TYR A 349 10.47 -9.75 1.71
CA TYR A 349 9.54 -8.64 1.94
C TYR A 349 9.42 -7.68 0.74
N ARG A 350 10.55 -7.33 0.09
CA ARG A 350 10.54 -6.43 -1.09
C ARG A 350 9.81 -7.09 -2.26
N ARG A 351 9.99 -8.39 -2.47
CA ARG A 351 9.35 -9.15 -3.55
C ARG A 351 7.88 -9.47 -3.29
N LYS A 352 7.47 -9.58 -2.02
CA LYS A 352 6.11 -9.89 -1.60
C LYS A 352 5.19 -8.66 -1.55
N TYR A 353 5.73 -7.45 -1.34
CA TYR A 353 4.91 -6.24 -1.11
C TYR A 353 5.23 -5.01 -1.99
N LEU A 354 6.30 -5.00 -2.79
CA LEU A 354 6.60 -3.91 -3.72
C LEU A 354 6.54 -4.41 -5.18
N PRO A 355 5.96 -3.63 -6.14
CA PRO A 355 5.92 -4.02 -7.55
C PRO A 355 7.31 -4.38 -8.10
N THR A 356 7.43 -5.58 -8.67
CA THR A 356 8.70 -6.11 -9.15
C THR A 356 8.49 -7.06 -10.34
N GLN A 357 9.44 -7.09 -11.27
CA GLN A 357 9.53 -8.11 -12.32
C GLN A 357 10.25 -9.39 -11.84
N GLN A 358 10.68 -9.45 -10.57
CA GLN A 358 11.34 -10.64 -10.00
C GLN A 358 10.37 -11.72 -9.51
N VAL A 359 9.05 -11.49 -9.62
CA VAL A 359 8.00 -12.43 -9.24
C VAL A 359 6.90 -12.39 -10.30
N ALA A 360 6.26 -13.52 -10.56
CA ALA A 360 4.99 -13.61 -11.29
C ALA A 360 4.01 -14.56 -10.58
N TYR A 361 2.73 -14.19 -10.55
CA TYR A 361 1.68 -14.95 -9.87
C TYR A 361 0.70 -15.62 -10.83
N HIS A 362 0.65 -16.95 -10.76
CA HIS A 362 -0.15 -17.80 -11.65
C HIS A 362 -1.37 -18.36 -10.91
N THR A 363 -2.57 -17.91 -11.31
CA THR A 363 -3.85 -18.35 -10.73
C THR A 363 -4.82 -18.66 -11.88
N PRO A 364 -5.41 -19.87 -11.98
CA PRO A 364 -4.98 -21.09 -11.29
C PRO A 364 -3.49 -21.40 -11.55
N PRO A 365 -2.83 -22.23 -10.72
CA PRO A 365 -1.42 -22.50 -10.92
C PRO A 365 -1.22 -23.35 -12.17
N ARG A 366 0.03 -23.54 -12.58
CA ARG A 366 0.40 -24.42 -13.71
C ARG A 366 0.63 -25.86 -13.26
N PHE A 367 0.37 -26.16 -11.99
CA PHE A 367 0.47 -27.49 -11.38
C PHE A 367 -0.58 -28.48 -11.94
N PRO A 368 -0.29 -29.79 -11.91
CA PRO A 368 -1.26 -30.84 -12.22
C PRO A 368 -2.51 -30.83 -11.33
N LEU A 369 -3.62 -31.39 -11.84
CA LEU A 369 -4.94 -31.37 -11.17
C LEU A 369 -4.97 -32.12 -9.82
N ASP A 370 -4.19 -33.19 -9.67
CA ASP A 370 -4.06 -33.92 -8.40
C ASP A 370 -3.33 -33.09 -7.33
N VAL A 371 -2.36 -32.28 -7.74
CA VAL A 371 -1.66 -31.31 -6.87
C VAL A 371 -2.60 -30.18 -6.45
N ILE A 372 -3.32 -29.56 -7.40
CA ILE A 372 -4.30 -28.50 -7.12
C ILE A 372 -5.35 -29.00 -6.13
N LYS A 373 -5.84 -30.24 -6.31
CA LYS A 373 -6.78 -30.86 -5.39
C LYS A 373 -6.16 -31.12 -4.02
N SER A 374 -4.96 -31.70 -3.96
CA SER A 374 -4.25 -31.98 -2.70
C SER A 374 -3.99 -30.71 -1.88
N ILE A 375 -3.67 -29.59 -2.53
CA ILE A 375 -3.55 -28.27 -1.90
C ILE A 375 -4.89 -27.84 -1.26
N ARG A 376 -6.01 -27.94 -2.00
CA ARG A 376 -7.35 -27.53 -1.51
C ARG A 376 -7.87 -28.46 -0.41
N ASP A 377 -7.83 -29.78 -0.62
CA ASP A 377 -8.22 -30.78 0.39
C ASP A 377 -7.39 -30.62 1.69
N GLY A 378 -6.09 -30.31 1.55
CA GLY A 378 -5.17 -30.11 2.66
C GLY A 378 -5.42 -28.82 3.42
N ALA A 379 -5.51 -27.68 2.73
CA ALA A 379 -5.78 -26.38 3.35
C ALA A 379 -7.13 -26.36 4.10
N SER A 380 -8.16 -26.99 3.53
CA SER A 380 -9.47 -27.21 4.17
C SER A 380 -9.33 -27.99 5.49
N THR A 381 -8.60 -29.10 5.44
CA THR A 381 -8.34 -29.96 6.60
C THR A 381 -7.54 -29.25 7.69
N LEU A 382 -6.56 -28.42 7.32
CA LEU A 382 -5.74 -27.64 8.26
C LEU A 382 -6.55 -26.56 8.98
N PHE A 383 -7.40 -25.84 8.24
CA PHE A 383 -8.26 -24.80 8.78
C PHE A 383 -9.13 -25.34 9.93
N GLN A 384 -9.88 -26.42 9.67
CA GLN A 384 -10.70 -27.11 10.66
C GLN A 384 -9.89 -27.63 11.86
N ARG A 385 -8.75 -28.30 11.62
CA ARG A 385 -7.97 -28.95 12.69
C ARG A 385 -7.15 -27.99 13.56
N LEU A 386 -6.95 -26.75 13.11
CA LEU A 386 -6.34 -25.70 13.91
C LEU A 386 -7.37 -24.81 14.62
N GLY A 387 -8.67 -24.96 14.31
CA GLY A 387 -9.75 -24.15 14.91
C GLY A 387 -9.80 -22.73 14.36
N LEU A 388 -9.33 -22.53 13.12
CA LEU A 388 -9.35 -21.21 12.48
C LEU A 388 -10.79 -20.79 12.17
N LEU A 389 -11.04 -19.48 12.14
CA LEU A 389 -12.36 -18.88 11.90
C LEU A 389 -12.27 -17.79 10.83
N ASP A 390 -13.41 -17.55 10.17
CA ASP A 390 -13.68 -16.56 9.11
C ASP A 390 -12.84 -16.74 7.84
N PHE A 391 -11.52 -16.58 7.93
CA PHE A 391 -10.60 -16.77 6.81
C PHE A 391 -9.18 -17.05 7.30
N ALA A 392 -8.39 -17.69 6.44
CA ALA A 392 -6.95 -17.81 6.62
C ALA A 392 -6.23 -17.95 5.27
N ARG A 393 -4.97 -17.54 5.24
CA ARG A 393 -4.07 -17.79 4.12
C ARG A 393 -3.02 -18.82 4.54
N ILE A 394 -2.95 -19.92 3.80
CA ILE A 394 -2.03 -21.03 4.04
C ILE A 394 -1.04 -21.09 2.88
N ASP A 395 0.23 -20.92 3.19
CA ASP A 395 1.35 -20.97 2.23
C ASP A 395 2.06 -22.32 2.30
N GLY A 396 2.70 -22.71 1.19
CA GLY A 396 3.36 -23.99 1.06
C GLY A 396 4.18 -24.15 -0.21
N TRP A 397 4.65 -25.38 -0.44
CA TRP A 397 5.55 -25.75 -1.53
C TRP A 397 5.06 -27.00 -2.25
N PHE A 398 5.06 -26.96 -3.59
CA PHE A 398 4.94 -28.13 -4.44
C PHE A 398 6.33 -28.59 -4.89
N LEU A 399 6.61 -29.88 -4.74
CA LEU A 399 7.90 -30.51 -5.06
C LEU A 399 7.70 -31.62 -6.11
N PRO A 400 8.34 -31.53 -7.29
CA PRO A 400 8.30 -32.58 -8.30
C PRO A 400 8.91 -33.91 -7.80
N PRO A 401 8.61 -35.06 -8.46
CA PRO A 401 9.00 -36.39 -7.97
C PRO A 401 10.51 -36.67 -7.89
N SER A 402 11.34 -35.77 -8.40
CA SER A 402 12.81 -35.80 -8.32
C SER A 402 13.38 -35.16 -7.05
N ALA A 403 12.56 -34.49 -6.22
CA ALA A 403 13.02 -33.82 -5.00
C ALA A 403 13.28 -34.82 -3.84
N PRO A 404 14.44 -34.76 -3.16
CA PRO A 404 14.83 -35.77 -2.16
C PRO A 404 14.21 -35.51 -0.77
N ILE A 405 12.96 -35.91 -0.55
CA ILE A 405 12.34 -35.91 0.79
C ILE A 405 11.97 -37.33 1.24
N SER A 406 12.78 -37.88 2.15
CA SER A 406 12.49 -39.13 2.84
C SER A 406 11.36 -38.94 3.86
N SER A 407 10.20 -39.54 3.60
CA SER A 407 9.02 -39.48 4.48
C SER A 407 8.21 -40.78 4.40
N SER A 408 7.55 -41.14 5.50
CA SER A 408 6.74 -42.37 5.63
C SER A 408 5.61 -42.48 4.60
N GLU A 409 5.20 -43.71 4.28
CA GLU A 409 4.30 -44.02 3.15
C GLU A 409 2.86 -43.47 3.30
N ASN A 410 2.45 -43.04 4.50
CA ASN A 410 1.07 -42.65 4.83
C ASN A 410 0.84 -41.15 5.09
N ASN A 411 1.80 -40.26 4.78
CA ASN A 411 1.67 -38.83 5.06
C ASN A 411 0.82 -38.08 4.01
N PHE A 412 -0.06 -37.18 4.47
CA PHE A 412 -0.84 -36.29 3.62
C PHE A 412 0.08 -35.32 2.86
N GLY A 413 -0.22 -35.08 1.58
CA GLY A 413 0.55 -34.21 0.68
C GLY A 413 1.22 -34.98 -0.46
N LYS A 414 1.37 -36.30 -0.36
CA LYS A 414 1.85 -37.14 -1.48
C LYS A 414 0.77 -37.27 -2.57
N THR A 415 1.17 -37.04 -3.81
CA THR A 415 0.33 -37.08 -5.03
C THR A 415 1.01 -37.94 -6.10
N GLU A 416 0.35 -38.20 -7.23
CA GLU A 416 1.00 -38.92 -8.35
C GLU A 416 2.05 -38.02 -9.03
N SER A 417 1.78 -36.71 -9.04
CA SER A 417 2.62 -35.68 -9.66
C SER A 417 3.77 -35.13 -8.79
N GLY A 418 3.83 -35.46 -7.50
CA GLY A 418 4.85 -34.94 -6.57
C GLY A 418 4.39 -34.86 -5.10
N THR A 419 5.01 -33.98 -4.31
CA THR A 419 4.67 -33.77 -2.89
C THR A 419 4.27 -32.32 -2.62
N VAL A 420 3.17 -32.13 -1.90
CA VAL A 420 2.68 -30.86 -1.35
C VAL A 420 3.09 -30.77 0.12
N ILE A 421 3.66 -29.63 0.52
CA ILE A 421 4.05 -29.30 1.89
C ILE A 421 3.40 -27.96 2.26
N PHE A 422 2.91 -27.82 3.49
CA PHE A 422 2.43 -26.54 4.04
C PHE A 422 3.43 -26.03 5.07
N THR A 423 3.70 -24.72 5.10
CA THR A 423 4.75 -24.15 5.96
C THR A 423 4.28 -22.99 6.84
N ASP A 424 3.56 -22.02 6.29
CA ASP A 424 3.27 -20.75 6.96
C ASP A 424 1.75 -20.46 6.93
N ILE A 425 1.18 -20.12 8.09
CA ILE A 425 -0.27 -19.96 8.30
C ILE A 425 -0.52 -18.55 8.81
N ASN A 426 -1.18 -17.74 7.99
CA ASN A 426 -1.31 -16.30 8.16
C ASN A 426 -2.78 -15.95 8.42
N LEU A 427 -3.06 -15.24 9.53
CA LEU A 427 -4.42 -15.15 10.08
C LEU A 427 -5.03 -13.75 10.03
N VAL A 428 -4.22 -12.69 10.02
CA VAL A 428 -4.71 -11.28 9.98
C VAL A 428 -4.28 -10.59 8.67
N ARG A 429 -3.61 -11.32 7.77
CA ARG A 429 -3.12 -10.81 6.47
C ARG A 429 -4.20 -10.77 5.40
N TRP A 430 -5.32 -10.13 5.71
CA TRP A 430 -6.47 -10.02 4.80
C TRP A 430 -6.16 -9.19 3.53
N MET A 431 -5.05 -8.43 3.50
CA MET A 431 -4.95 -7.24 2.62
C MET A 431 -3.56 -6.82 2.11
N SER A 432 -2.47 -7.26 2.73
CA SER A 432 -1.12 -6.99 2.17
C SER A 432 -1.01 -7.53 0.74
N GLU A 433 -1.74 -8.62 0.51
CA GLU A 433 -2.03 -9.23 -0.78
C GLU A 433 -3.55 -9.29 -0.97
N LEU A 434 -4.22 -8.13 -0.83
CA LEU A 434 -5.56 -7.88 -1.36
C LEU A 434 -5.63 -8.35 -2.83
N LEU A 435 -4.50 -8.33 -3.54
CA LEU A 435 -4.35 -8.93 -4.86
C LEU A 435 -4.62 -10.43 -4.89
N HIS A 436 -3.90 -11.26 -4.12
CA HIS A 436 -4.12 -12.72 -4.15
C HIS A 436 -5.51 -13.07 -3.65
N LEU A 437 -6.04 -12.29 -2.71
CA LEU A 437 -7.45 -12.36 -2.34
C LEU A 437 -8.34 -12.10 -3.57
N LEU A 438 -8.24 -10.93 -4.22
CA LEU A 438 -9.16 -10.50 -5.27
C LEU A 438 -8.96 -11.17 -6.65
N ILE A 439 -7.75 -11.56 -7.07
CA ILE A 439 -7.56 -12.43 -8.25
C ILE A 439 -8.38 -13.70 -8.03
N THR A 440 -8.23 -14.31 -6.86
CA THR A 440 -8.82 -15.61 -6.58
C THR A 440 -10.32 -15.49 -6.28
N TYR A 441 -10.75 -14.49 -5.51
CA TYR A 441 -12.16 -14.12 -5.30
C TYR A 441 -12.89 -13.69 -6.58
N HIS A 442 -12.19 -13.20 -7.61
CA HIS A 442 -12.84 -12.79 -8.87
C HIS A 442 -12.72 -13.84 -9.98
N PHE A 443 -11.77 -14.79 -9.91
CA PHE A 443 -12.06 -16.11 -10.44
C PHE A 443 -13.32 -16.67 -9.74
N CYS A 444 -13.45 -16.51 -8.43
CA CYS A 444 -14.63 -16.94 -7.67
C CYS A 444 -15.77 -15.88 -7.62
N TRP A 445 -15.88 -15.03 -8.66
CA TRP A 445 -16.96 -14.05 -8.94
C TRP A 445 -17.65 -13.38 -7.74
N PHE A 446 -16.88 -12.78 -6.83
CA PHE A 446 -17.40 -12.21 -5.59
C PHE A 446 -17.26 -10.67 -5.51
N SER A 447 -18.21 -9.98 -4.86
CA SER A 447 -18.18 -8.52 -4.64
C SER A 447 -17.86 -8.15 -3.17
N PHE A 448 -16.99 -7.16 -2.96
CA PHE A 448 -16.37 -6.93 -1.65
C PHE A 448 -17.37 -6.63 -0.51
N ARG A 449 -18.43 -5.86 -0.78
CA ARG A 449 -19.48 -5.53 0.21
C ARG A 449 -20.14 -6.78 0.80
N ALA A 450 -20.29 -7.85 0.02
CA ALA A 450 -20.83 -9.11 0.51
C ALA A 450 -19.85 -9.89 1.42
N ALA A 451 -18.56 -9.53 1.48
CA ALA A 451 -17.58 -10.19 2.35
C ALA A 451 -17.78 -9.77 3.82
N ILE A 452 -18.26 -8.55 4.05
CA ILE A 452 -18.66 -8.05 5.38
C ILE A 452 -19.95 -8.75 5.84
N LEU A 453 -20.85 -9.04 4.88
CA LEU A 453 -22.08 -9.80 5.13
C LEU A 453 -21.78 -11.28 5.46
N MET A 454 -20.72 -11.89 4.88
CA MET A 454 -20.18 -13.16 5.41
C MET A 454 -19.82 -13.00 6.89
N LEU A 455 -18.98 -11.99 7.19
CA LEU A 455 -18.29 -11.78 8.46
C LEU A 455 -19.19 -11.49 9.67
N ARG A 456 -20.51 -11.34 9.50
CA ARG A 456 -21.42 -11.52 10.64
C ARG A 456 -22.85 -11.97 10.35
N ALA A 457 -23.02 -12.97 9.49
CA ALA A 457 -24.25 -13.76 9.50
C ALA A 457 -24.46 -14.49 10.85
N THR A 458 -23.38 -14.83 11.55
CA THR A 458 -23.41 -15.51 12.86
C THR A 458 -22.34 -15.01 13.83
N ILE A 459 -22.77 -14.49 14.98
CA ILE A 459 -22.46 -15.02 16.34
C ILE A 459 -23.14 -14.11 17.38
N ASP A 460 -24.00 -14.74 18.17
CA ASP A 460 -24.60 -14.35 19.46
C ASP A 460 -25.10 -12.91 19.68
N TYR A 461 -26.43 -12.78 19.63
CA TYR A 461 -27.21 -11.77 20.35
C TYR A 461 -28.03 -12.47 21.46
N PRO A 462 -27.48 -12.70 22.68
CA PRO A 462 -28.13 -13.48 23.72
C PRO A 462 -29.13 -12.64 24.56
N PHE A 463 -30.05 -11.92 23.91
CA PHE A 463 -31.11 -11.19 24.62
C PHE A 463 -32.37 -12.03 24.83
N SER A 464 -32.42 -12.69 25.99
CA SER A 464 -33.56 -13.48 26.45
C SER A 464 -34.75 -12.59 26.87
N SER A 465 -35.55 -12.17 25.89
CA SER A 465 -36.91 -11.65 26.12
C SER A 465 -37.83 -12.03 24.97
N VAL A 466 -38.87 -12.80 25.27
CA VAL A 466 -39.82 -13.35 24.30
C VAL A 466 -40.52 -12.25 23.51
N PHE A 467 -40.26 -12.21 22.20
CA PHE A 467 -41.17 -11.64 21.21
C PHE A 467 -41.42 -12.67 20.11
N TYR A 468 -42.63 -13.23 20.10
CA TYR A 468 -43.19 -13.80 18.87
C TYR A 468 -43.37 -12.65 17.88
N CYS A 469 -42.63 -12.70 16.77
CA CYS A 469 -42.93 -11.92 15.57
C CYS A 469 -43.38 -12.91 14.50
N ASP A 470 -44.57 -12.74 13.94
CA ASP A 470 -45.11 -13.66 12.93
C ASP A 470 -44.30 -13.60 11.63
N SER A 471 -44.20 -14.75 10.96
CA SER A 471 -43.17 -15.09 9.98
C SER A 471 -43.27 -14.41 8.60
N ASP A 472 -44.04 -13.33 8.45
CA ASP A 472 -44.47 -12.80 7.14
C ASP A 472 -43.99 -11.36 6.82
N PHE A 473 -43.36 -10.62 7.75
CA PHE A 473 -43.16 -9.17 7.59
C PHE A 473 -41.73 -8.61 7.57
N CYS A 474 -40.69 -9.44 7.67
CA CYS A 474 -39.32 -9.01 7.33
C CYS A 474 -39.06 -9.05 5.81
N LEU A 475 -39.89 -8.34 5.04
CA LEU A 475 -39.61 -8.06 3.63
C LEU A 475 -38.52 -6.99 3.54
N LEU A 476 -37.26 -7.45 3.49
CA LEU A 476 -36.16 -6.71 2.89
C LEU A 476 -36.64 -6.14 1.54
N PRO A 477 -36.31 -4.90 1.16
CA PRO A 477 -36.64 -4.39 -0.16
C PRO A 477 -36.19 -5.38 -1.23
N ARG A 478 -37.08 -5.69 -2.18
CA ARG A 478 -36.79 -6.68 -3.23
C ARG A 478 -35.67 -6.18 -4.15
N LEU A 479 -34.43 -6.51 -3.78
CA LEU A 479 -33.24 -6.50 -4.64
C LEU A 479 -33.32 -7.66 -5.66
N THR A 480 -34.45 -7.67 -6.36
CA THR A 480 -34.88 -8.58 -7.43
C THR A 480 -35.55 -7.80 -8.56
N GLU A 481 -35.59 -6.46 -8.49
CA GLU A 481 -35.16 -5.71 -9.67
C GLU A 481 -33.71 -6.09 -9.93
N VAL A 482 -33.52 -7.03 -10.87
CA VAL A 482 -32.30 -7.14 -11.67
C VAL A 482 -31.91 -5.71 -12.03
N PHE A 483 -30.71 -5.24 -11.64
CA PHE A 483 -30.19 -4.00 -12.19
C PHE A 483 -30.17 -4.18 -13.71
N PRO A 484 -31.01 -3.47 -14.48
CA PRO A 484 -30.83 -3.46 -15.92
C PRO A 484 -29.44 -2.88 -16.15
N LYS A 485 -28.67 -3.37 -17.15
CA LYS A 485 -27.56 -2.54 -17.68
C LYS A 485 -28.22 -1.25 -18.18
N ARG A 486 -28.27 -0.22 -17.33
CA ARG A 486 -29.14 0.94 -17.48
C ARG A 486 -28.72 1.65 -18.75
N GLN A 487 -29.67 1.80 -19.68
CA GLN A 487 -29.37 2.29 -21.03
C GLN A 487 -28.85 3.75 -21.03
N ASP A 488 -29.03 4.45 -19.91
CA ASP A 488 -28.60 5.84 -19.68
C ASP A 488 -27.34 5.97 -18.79
N ALA A 489 -26.71 4.87 -18.34
CA ALA A 489 -25.51 4.93 -17.50
C ALA A 489 -24.28 5.44 -18.30
N ARG A 490 -23.61 6.48 -17.81
CA ARG A 490 -22.50 7.13 -18.52
C ARG A 490 -21.28 6.20 -18.54
N LYS A 491 -20.81 5.84 -19.73
CA LYS A 491 -19.63 5.00 -19.90
C LYS A 491 -18.35 5.78 -19.58
N VAL A 492 -17.42 5.13 -18.88
CA VAL A 492 -16.12 5.68 -18.51
C VAL A 492 -15.06 4.63 -18.78
N TYR A 493 -14.02 4.96 -19.55
CA TYR A 493 -12.89 4.06 -19.78
C TYR A 493 -11.64 4.58 -19.08
N VAL A 494 -11.04 3.81 -18.17
CA VAL A 494 -9.81 4.20 -17.45
C VAL A 494 -8.62 3.54 -18.12
N ILE A 495 -7.78 4.30 -18.82
CA ILE A 495 -6.63 3.78 -19.57
C ILE A 495 -5.30 4.00 -18.83
N PHE A 496 -4.52 2.93 -18.69
CA PHE A 496 -3.24 2.86 -17.98
C PHE A 496 -2.29 1.87 -18.66
N GLY A 497 -1.08 1.66 -18.12
CA GLY A 497 0.02 0.91 -18.75
C GLY A 497 0.99 1.82 -19.50
N GLY A 498 1.46 1.38 -20.67
CA GLY A 498 2.46 2.08 -21.49
C GLY A 498 3.85 1.41 -21.50
N ASP A 499 4.78 1.97 -22.28
CA ASP A 499 6.15 1.43 -22.45
C ASP A 499 7.16 1.98 -21.43
N THR A 500 6.79 3.04 -20.69
CA THR A 500 7.70 3.86 -19.88
C THR A 500 8.22 3.12 -18.64
N SER A 501 9.25 3.68 -18.00
CA SER A 501 9.66 3.32 -16.63
C SER A 501 8.47 3.42 -15.65
N GLU A 502 7.62 4.44 -15.84
CA GLU A 502 6.49 4.78 -14.97
C GLU A 502 5.24 3.88 -15.16
N ARG A 503 5.27 2.90 -16.08
CA ARG A 503 4.12 2.02 -16.40
C ARG A 503 3.51 1.29 -15.19
N GLN A 504 4.31 1.00 -14.15
CA GLN A 504 3.81 0.37 -12.92
C GLN A 504 3.05 1.36 -12.02
N VAL A 505 3.51 2.62 -11.94
CA VAL A 505 2.79 3.71 -11.24
C VAL A 505 1.51 4.05 -12.00
N SER A 506 1.54 3.97 -13.33
CA SER A 506 0.42 4.10 -14.25
C SER A 506 -0.66 3.03 -13.98
N LEU A 507 -0.27 1.75 -13.88
CA LEU A 507 -1.16 0.66 -13.44
C LEU A 507 -1.77 0.93 -12.05
N MET A 508 -0.96 1.21 -11.03
CA MET A 508 -1.45 1.52 -9.67
C MET A 508 -2.41 2.72 -9.65
N SER A 509 -2.18 3.73 -10.51
CA SER A 509 -3.02 4.91 -10.64
C SER A 509 -4.35 4.59 -11.33
N GLY A 510 -4.31 3.85 -12.44
CA GLY A 510 -5.51 3.42 -13.17
C GLY A 510 -6.41 2.53 -12.32
N THR A 511 -5.84 1.57 -11.58
CA THR A 511 -6.57 0.70 -10.66
C THR A 511 -7.21 1.49 -9.52
N ASN A 512 -6.49 2.45 -8.91
CA ASN A 512 -7.05 3.31 -7.86
C ASN A 512 -8.22 4.19 -8.37
N VAL A 513 -8.04 4.82 -9.54
CA VAL A 513 -9.10 5.62 -10.21
C VAL A 513 -10.33 4.76 -10.49
N TRP A 514 -10.15 3.56 -11.05
CA TRP A 514 -11.24 2.66 -11.41
C TRP A 514 -12.00 2.13 -10.17
N LEU A 515 -11.31 1.72 -9.10
CA LEU A 515 -11.95 1.34 -7.83
C LEU A 515 -12.77 2.51 -7.25
N ASN A 516 -12.21 3.72 -7.23
CA ASN A 516 -12.90 4.89 -6.70
C ASN A 516 -14.13 5.29 -7.50
N LEU A 517 -14.10 5.14 -8.83
CA LEU A 517 -15.23 5.49 -9.70
C LEU A 517 -16.32 4.40 -9.75
N GLN A 518 -16.03 3.14 -9.37
CA GLN A 518 -17.07 2.09 -9.25
C GLN A 518 -18.06 2.33 -8.10
N ALA A 519 -17.82 3.28 -7.20
CA ALA A 519 -18.73 3.63 -6.11
C ALA A 519 -19.95 4.49 -6.52
N PHE A 520 -20.20 4.67 -7.83
CA PHE A 520 -21.21 5.60 -8.37
C PHE A 520 -22.17 4.90 -9.36
N ASP A 521 -23.43 4.71 -8.96
CA ASP A 521 -24.49 4.01 -9.74
C ASP A 521 -24.87 4.67 -11.10
N ASP A 522 -24.39 5.88 -11.39
CA ASP A 522 -24.68 6.61 -12.64
C ASP A 522 -23.61 6.44 -13.73
N ILE A 523 -22.48 5.79 -13.42
CA ILE A 523 -21.38 5.52 -14.35
C ILE A 523 -21.03 4.03 -14.44
N GLU A 524 -20.63 3.58 -15.63
CA GLU A 524 -20.11 2.23 -15.87
C GLU A 524 -18.64 2.33 -16.28
N VAL A 525 -17.75 1.78 -15.47
CA VAL A 525 -16.31 2.08 -15.52
C VAL A 525 -15.50 0.86 -16.00
N THR A 526 -15.02 0.90 -17.25
CA THR A 526 -14.21 -0.17 -17.85
C THR A 526 -12.71 0.15 -17.77
N PRO A 527 -11.89 -0.67 -17.08
CA PRO A 527 -10.45 -0.49 -17.01
C PRO A 527 -9.75 -1.06 -18.26
N CYS A 528 -8.69 -0.38 -18.73
CA CYS A 528 -8.06 -0.64 -20.02
C CYS A 528 -6.52 -0.58 -19.94
N LEU A 529 -5.83 -1.68 -20.26
CA LEU A 529 -4.37 -1.71 -20.37
C LEU A 529 -3.91 -1.36 -21.79
N LEU A 530 -3.18 -0.25 -21.93
CA LEU A 530 -2.26 0.00 -23.04
C LEU A 530 -1.04 -0.92 -22.87
N ALA A 531 -0.96 -1.97 -23.69
CA ALA A 531 0.09 -2.98 -23.57
C ALA A 531 1.45 -2.46 -24.07
N PRO A 532 2.57 -2.78 -23.36
CA PRO A 532 3.91 -2.38 -23.79
C PRO A 532 4.33 -3.07 -25.11
N THR A 533 5.00 -2.35 -26.00
CA THR A 533 5.41 -2.85 -27.33
C THR A 533 6.41 -4.01 -27.26
N ASN A 534 7.18 -4.10 -26.18
CA ASN A 534 8.35 -4.97 -26.09
C ASN A 534 8.06 -6.36 -25.48
N GLY A 535 6.83 -6.63 -25.01
CA GLY A 535 6.51 -7.84 -24.24
C GLY A 535 6.85 -9.16 -24.96
N TYR A 536 6.37 -9.35 -26.19
CA TYR A 536 6.62 -10.57 -26.96
C TYR A 536 6.90 -10.29 -28.45
N SER A 537 8.07 -9.69 -28.73
CA SER A 537 8.65 -9.77 -30.07
C SER A 537 9.30 -11.14 -30.28
N SER A 538 8.52 -12.09 -30.80
CA SER A 538 9.10 -13.31 -31.39
C SER A 538 10.01 -12.89 -32.55
N LYS A 539 11.25 -13.40 -32.60
CA LYS A 539 12.30 -13.01 -33.58
C LYS A 539 12.04 -13.54 -35.00
N THR A 540 10.78 -13.55 -35.43
CA THR A 540 10.24 -14.21 -36.62
C THR A 540 9.16 -13.37 -37.31
N ALA A 541 9.32 -12.04 -37.30
CA ALA A 541 8.59 -11.10 -38.16
C ALA A 541 9.60 -10.06 -38.69
N SER A 542 10.03 -10.20 -39.94
CA SER A 542 11.08 -9.37 -40.56
C SER A 542 10.48 -8.28 -41.45
N ASP A 543 9.58 -7.47 -40.90
CA ASP A 543 8.91 -6.39 -41.63
C ASP A 543 9.26 -5.04 -41.00
N ASN A 544 10.17 -4.30 -41.65
CA ASN A 544 10.60 -2.97 -41.23
C ASN A 544 9.62 -1.90 -41.73
N GLU A 545 8.39 -1.90 -41.23
CA GLU A 545 7.51 -0.73 -41.27
C GLU A 545 7.36 -0.13 -39.86
N GLU A 546 7.35 1.19 -39.76
CA GLU A 546 7.17 1.87 -38.47
C GLU A 546 5.78 1.58 -37.91
N MET A 547 5.71 0.76 -36.86
CA MET A 547 4.50 0.46 -36.09
C MET A 547 3.99 1.72 -35.37
N GLY A 548 3.34 2.60 -36.11
CA GLY A 548 2.83 3.87 -35.63
C GLY A 548 1.83 3.71 -34.49
N VAL A 549 1.84 4.67 -33.55
CA VAL A 549 1.13 4.64 -32.24
C VAL A 549 -0.30 4.08 -32.30
N SER A 550 -1.04 4.33 -33.38
CA SER A 550 -2.39 3.80 -33.61
C SER A 550 -2.54 2.27 -33.68
N SER A 551 -1.46 1.50 -33.94
CA SER A 551 -1.48 0.03 -33.99
C SER A 551 -1.20 -0.65 -32.64
N ARG A 552 -0.83 0.12 -31.61
CA ARG A 552 -0.60 -0.38 -30.24
C ARG A 552 -1.82 -1.15 -29.72
N THR A 553 -1.59 -2.18 -28.93
CA THR A 553 -2.67 -2.98 -28.35
C THR A 553 -3.24 -2.30 -27.11
N VAL A 554 -4.57 -2.25 -27.03
CA VAL A 554 -5.32 -1.93 -25.81
C VAL A 554 -6.17 -3.15 -25.45
N TRP A 555 -6.07 -3.61 -24.20
CA TRP A 555 -6.94 -4.64 -23.64
C TRP A 555 -8.00 -3.98 -22.75
N SER A 556 -9.27 -4.25 -23.00
CA SER A 556 -10.33 -3.99 -22.00
C SER A 556 -10.31 -5.14 -21.00
N LEU A 557 -10.22 -4.85 -19.70
CA LEU A 557 -9.94 -5.85 -18.66
C LEU A 557 -11.19 -6.17 -17.84
N PRO A 558 -11.44 -7.45 -17.49
CA PRO A 558 -12.30 -7.79 -16.37
C PRO A 558 -11.60 -7.50 -15.04
N TYR A 559 -12.40 -7.28 -14.00
CA TYR A 559 -11.98 -6.90 -12.64
C TYR A 559 -10.81 -7.74 -12.08
N SER A 560 -10.79 -9.05 -12.35
CA SER A 560 -9.74 -9.98 -11.92
C SER A 560 -8.33 -9.67 -12.43
N LEU A 561 -8.19 -9.06 -13.62
CA LEU A 561 -6.88 -8.82 -14.24
C LEU A 561 -6.28 -7.46 -13.87
N VAL A 562 -7.14 -6.48 -13.59
CA VAL A 562 -6.78 -5.06 -13.31
C VAL A 562 -5.87 -4.90 -12.09
N LEU A 563 -6.02 -5.80 -11.13
CA LEU A 563 -5.47 -5.64 -9.79
C LEU A 563 -3.98 -6.02 -9.70
N ARG A 564 -3.47 -6.78 -10.68
CA ARG A 564 -2.13 -7.39 -10.70
C ARG A 564 -1.00 -6.37 -10.45
N HIS A 565 0.11 -6.84 -9.88
CA HIS A 565 1.15 -5.96 -9.35
C HIS A 565 2.01 -5.31 -10.45
N THR A 566 2.12 -5.92 -11.64
CA THR A 566 2.83 -5.34 -12.78
C THR A 566 2.05 -5.37 -14.09
N THR A 567 2.35 -4.44 -15.00
CA THR A 567 1.72 -4.38 -16.35
C THR A 567 1.97 -5.63 -17.18
N GLU A 568 3.06 -6.33 -16.90
CA GLU A 568 3.51 -7.57 -17.49
C GLU A 568 2.61 -8.73 -17.03
N GLU A 569 2.36 -8.86 -15.72
CA GLU A 569 1.39 -9.84 -15.20
C GLU A 569 -0.04 -9.62 -15.75
N VAL A 570 -0.47 -8.36 -15.90
CA VAL A 570 -1.77 -8.05 -16.51
C VAL A 570 -1.79 -8.53 -17.97
N LEU A 571 -0.72 -8.28 -18.73
CA LEU A 571 -0.60 -8.66 -20.13
C LEU A 571 -0.55 -10.18 -20.31
N ASP A 572 0.29 -10.88 -19.54
CA ASP A 572 0.45 -12.33 -19.61
C ASP A 572 -0.84 -13.04 -19.21
N ALA A 573 -1.54 -12.54 -18.18
CA ALA A 573 -2.85 -13.07 -17.80
C ALA A 573 -3.94 -12.77 -18.84
N CYS A 574 -3.87 -11.66 -19.59
CA CYS A 574 -4.73 -11.44 -20.76
C CYS A 574 -4.44 -12.46 -21.87
N ILE A 575 -3.17 -12.80 -22.09
CA ILE A 575 -2.75 -13.80 -23.09
C ILE A 575 -3.25 -15.19 -22.66
N GLU A 576 -2.99 -15.63 -21.42
CA GLU A 576 -3.48 -16.91 -20.88
C GLU A 576 -5.01 -17.02 -20.93
N ALA A 577 -5.74 -15.95 -20.58
CA ALA A 577 -7.21 -15.93 -20.65
C ALA A 577 -7.77 -16.05 -22.07
N THR A 578 -6.95 -15.78 -23.10
CA THR A 578 -7.31 -16.00 -24.52
C THR A 578 -6.83 -17.32 -25.11
N GLU A 579 -6.04 -18.12 -24.38
CA GLU A 579 -5.63 -19.46 -24.85
C GLU A 579 -6.76 -20.48 -24.57
N PRO A 580 -7.34 -21.14 -25.59
CA PRO A 580 -8.53 -21.96 -25.42
C PRO A 580 -8.42 -23.09 -24.38
N THR A 581 -7.26 -23.72 -24.25
CA THR A 581 -7.03 -24.86 -23.35
C THR A 581 -6.99 -24.40 -21.90
N ARG A 582 -6.21 -23.34 -21.63
CA ARG A 582 -6.06 -22.69 -20.32
C ARG A 582 -7.36 -22.02 -19.89
N ALA A 583 -8.07 -21.35 -20.80
CA ALA A 583 -9.38 -20.77 -20.53
C ALA A 583 -10.42 -21.84 -20.14
N ALA A 584 -10.46 -22.98 -20.83
CA ALA A 584 -11.35 -24.09 -20.50
C ALA A 584 -11.02 -24.74 -19.15
N LEU A 585 -9.75 -25.05 -18.89
CA LEU A 585 -9.26 -25.58 -17.60
C LEU A 585 -9.59 -24.63 -16.44
N THR A 586 -9.33 -23.33 -16.65
CA THR A 586 -9.61 -22.29 -15.67
C THR A 586 -11.11 -22.22 -15.40
N SER A 587 -11.94 -22.16 -16.43
CA SER A 587 -13.41 -22.15 -16.29
C SER A 587 -13.92 -23.37 -15.52
N GLN A 588 -13.38 -24.57 -15.75
CA GLN A 588 -13.74 -25.78 -15.02
C GLN A 588 -13.40 -25.67 -13.52
N LEU A 589 -12.13 -25.39 -13.19
CA LEU A 589 -11.66 -25.28 -11.81
C LEU A 589 -12.43 -24.19 -11.04
N ARG A 590 -12.64 -23.06 -11.71
CA ARG A 590 -13.36 -21.90 -11.21
C ARG A 590 -14.82 -22.21 -10.90
N ASN A 591 -15.54 -22.81 -11.83
CA ASN A 591 -16.95 -23.16 -11.63
C ASN A 591 -17.11 -24.16 -10.46
N GLN A 592 -16.15 -25.06 -10.23
CA GLN A 592 -16.16 -25.92 -9.05
C GLN A 592 -16.15 -25.12 -7.74
N VAL A 593 -15.28 -24.10 -7.61
CA VAL A 593 -15.30 -23.22 -6.42
C VAL A 593 -16.60 -22.42 -6.33
N MET A 594 -17.17 -21.99 -7.47
CA MET A 594 -18.46 -21.30 -7.48
C MET A 594 -19.60 -22.17 -6.93
N ASP A 595 -19.67 -23.44 -7.34
CA ASP A 595 -20.68 -24.37 -6.84
C ASP A 595 -20.51 -24.62 -5.33
N GLU A 596 -19.27 -24.75 -4.84
CA GLU A 596 -18.94 -24.87 -3.41
C GLU A 596 -19.35 -23.61 -2.60
N LEU A 597 -18.99 -22.41 -3.07
CA LEU A 597 -19.37 -21.14 -2.44
C LEU A 597 -20.90 -20.94 -2.45
N MET A 598 -21.55 -21.18 -3.60
CA MET A 598 -23.01 -21.07 -3.74
C MET A 598 -23.74 -22.04 -2.79
N GLU A 599 -23.24 -23.26 -2.58
CA GLU A 599 -23.86 -24.21 -1.64
C GLU A 599 -23.67 -23.81 -0.17
N GLY A 600 -22.52 -23.24 0.18
CA GLY A 600 -22.33 -22.62 1.50
C GLY A 600 -23.28 -21.44 1.73
N PHE A 601 -23.34 -20.49 0.80
CA PHE A 601 -24.16 -19.29 0.97
C PHE A 601 -25.67 -19.52 0.89
N LYS A 602 -26.16 -20.60 0.28
CA LYS A 602 -27.59 -21.01 0.35
C LYS A 602 -28.10 -21.23 1.79
N GLN A 603 -27.20 -21.46 2.75
CA GLN A 603 -27.55 -21.63 4.16
C GLN A 603 -27.89 -20.29 4.86
N HIS A 604 -27.57 -19.16 4.20
CA HIS A 604 -27.69 -17.82 4.76
C HIS A 604 -28.84 -17.03 4.11
N ASN A 605 -29.86 -16.69 4.89
CA ASN A 605 -31.11 -16.06 4.41
C ASN A 605 -30.95 -14.68 3.73
N TRP A 606 -29.78 -14.04 3.82
CA TRP A 606 -29.48 -12.77 3.16
C TRP A 606 -28.94 -12.96 1.73
N PHE A 607 -28.52 -14.17 1.35
CA PHE A 607 -27.87 -14.42 0.08
C PHE A 607 -28.86 -14.60 -1.08
N THR A 608 -28.72 -13.77 -2.11
CA THR A 608 -29.58 -13.76 -3.31
C THR A 608 -28.90 -14.30 -4.57
N GLY A 609 -27.65 -14.76 -4.48
CA GLY A 609 -26.80 -15.12 -5.63
C GLY A 609 -25.70 -14.08 -5.91
N PHE A 610 -24.85 -14.37 -6.90
CA PHE A 610 -23.80 -13.47 -7.37
C PHE A 610 -24.24 -12.72 -8.63
N ASP A 611 -24.02 -11.41 -8.66
CA ASP A 611 -24.44 -10.50 -9.74
C ASP A 611 -23.23 -10.02 -10.57
N ILE A 612 -22.47 -10.98 -11.13
CA ILE A 612 -21.29 -10.70 -11.97
C ILE A 612 -21.25 -11.67 -13.17
N SER A 613 -20.92 -11.16 -14.36
CA SER A 613 -20.87 -11.92 -15.61
C SER A 613 -19.45 -12.25 -16.07
N ASP A 614 -19.28 -13.44 -16.67
CA ASP A 614 -18.02 -13.99 -17.19
C ASP A 614 -17.50 -13.25 -18.44
N GLU A 615 -17.06 -12.00 -18.27
CA GLU A 615 -16.52 -11.16 -19.34
C GLU A 615 -15.01 -11.45 -19.55
N GLN A 616 -14.64 -11.95 -20.74
CA GLN A 616 -13.24 -12.18 -21.13
C GLN A 616 -12.53 -10.88 -21.53
N PRO A 617 -11.19 -10.77 -21.36
CA PRO A 617 -10.45 -9.57 -21.76
C PRO A 617 -10.49 -9.35 -23.28
N VAL A 618 -10.87 -8.14 -23.70
CA VAL A 618 -11.09 -7.82 -25.12
C VAL A 618 -9.88 -7.09 -25.71
N LYS A 619 -9.21 -7.73 -26.67
CA LYS A 619 -8.05 -7.19 -27.38
C LYS A 619 -8.46 -6.31 -28.57
N LEU A 620 -8.03 -5.05 -28.58
CA LEU A 620 -8.23 -4.10 -29.67
C LEU A 620 -6.90 -3.40 -30.04
N THR A 621 -6.81 -2.84 -31.24
CA THR A 621 -5.82 -1.76 -31.48
C THR A 621 -6.31 -0.45 -30.87
N LEU A 622 -5.40 0.45 -30.49
CA LEU A 622 -5.72 1.78 -29.95
C LEU A 622 -6.72 2.53 -30.86
N LYS A 623 -6.54 2.42 -32.19
CA LYS A 623 -7.47 3.01 -33.17
C LYS A 623 -8.88 2.40 -33.17
N GLN A 624 -9.01 1.10 -32.88
CA GLN A 624 -10.32 0.45 -32.73
C GLN A 624 -10.95 0.80 -31.37
N TRP A 625 -10.15 0.85 -30.31
CA TRP A 625 -10.61 1.20 -28.96
C TRP A 625 -11.11 2.64 -28.84
N ILE A 626 -10.42 3.62 -29.45
CA ILE A 626 -10.90 5.02 -29.50
C ILE A 626 -12.24 5.12 -30.26
N LYS A 627 -12.41 4.32 -31.32
CA LYS A 627 -13.70 4.25 -32.04
C LYS A 627 -14.80 3.62 -31.22
N LEU A 628 -14.52 2.55 -30.49
CA LEU A 628 -15.47 1.96 -29.55
C LEU A 628 -15.87 2.98 -28.47
N ALA A 629 -14.91 3.70 -27.87
CA ALA A 629 -15.16 4.75 -26.89
C ALA A 629 -16.10 5.84 -27.45
N LYS A 630 -15.89 6.27 -28.69
CA LYS A 630 -16.78 7.18 -29.42
C LYS A 630 -18.18 6.61 -29.65
N GLU A 631 -18.26 5.35 -30.10
CA GLU A 631 -19.52 4.66 -30.41
C GLU A 631 -20.40 4.43 -29.17
N VAL A 632 -19.80 4.18 -27.99
CA VAL A 632 -20.51 4.07 -26.70
C VAL A 632 -20.57 5.37 -25.91
N GLN A 633 -20.12 6.49 -26.49
CA GLN A 633 -20.08 7.83 -25.89
C GLN A 633 -19.32 7.91 -24.54
N ALA A 634 -18.26 7.12 -24.38
CA ALA A 634 -17.46 7.06 -23.16
C ALA A 634 -16.61 8.32 -22.93
N THR A 635 -16.40 8.65 -21.65
CA THR A 635 -15.30 9.54 -21.22
C THR A 635 -14.05 8.73 -20.92
N VAL A 636 -12.90 9.10 -21.47
CA VAL A 636 -11.62 8.44 -21.21
C VAL A 636 -10.91 9.10 -20.03
N PHE A 637 -10.79 8.39 -18.90
CA PHE A 637 -9.89 8.80 -17.84
C PHE A 637 -8.46 8.37 -18.22
N ILE A 638 -7.55 9.33 -18.40
CA ILE A 638 -6.13 9.04 -18.69
C ILE A 638 -5.39 8.84 -17.37
N ALA A 639 -4.78 7.68 -17.20
CA ALA A 639 -3.85 7.33 -16.12
C ALA A 639 -2.55 6.71 -16.67
N VAL A 640 -2.26 6.90 -17.97
CA VAL A 640 -0.99 6.55 -18.62
C VAL A 640 0.05 7.61 -18.28
N HIS A 641 1.12 7.22 -17.58
CA HIS A 641 2.20 8.13 -17.15
C HIS A 641 3.39 8.11 -18.10
N GLY A 642 3.90 9.31 -18.39
CA GLY A 642 4.98 9.53 -19.35
C GLY A 642 4.63 9.18 -20.81
N GLY A 643 5.55 9.52 -21.72
CA GLY A 643 5.41 9.26 -23.15
C GLY A 643 4.07 9.73 -23.72
N ILE A 644 3.38 8.87 -24.47
CA ILE A 644 2.15 9.23 -25.18
C ILE A 644 0.99 9.65 -24.26
N GLY A 645 1.06 9.36 -22.96
CA GLY A 645 0.06 9.78 -21.97
C GLY A 645 0.19 11.26 -21.57
N GLU A 646 1.39 11.84 -21.68
CA GLU A 646 1.70 13.20 -21.21
C GLU A 646 2.30 14.13 -22.27
N ASP A 647 2.78 13.61 -23.40
CA ASP A 647 3.35 14.42 -24.50
C ASP A 647 2.28 15.06 -25.44
N GLY A 648 1.00 14.76 -25.21
CA GLY A 648 -0.13 15.20 -26.03
C GLY A 648 -0.56 14.22 -27.14
N THR A 649 0.11 13.09 -27.31
CA THR A 649 -0.17 12.13 -28.40
C THR A 649 -1.48 11.39 -28.20
N LEU A 650 -1.75 10.83 -27.02
CA LEU A 650 -3.02 10.15 -26.73
C LEU A 650 -4.20 11.14 -26.76
N GLN A 651 -3.98 12.33 -26.19
CA GLN A 651 -4.90 13.47 -26.26
C GLN A 651 -5.26 13.79 -27.71
N SER A 652 -4.27 13.92 -28.60
CA SER A 652 -4.47 14.21 -30.02
C SER A 652 -5.29 13.13 -30.75
N LEU A 653 -5.04 11.85 -30.44
CA LEU A 653 -5.83 10.74 -31.00
C LEU A 653 -7.28 10.72 -30.50
N LEU A 654 -7.53 11.17 -29.27
CA LEU A 654 -8.87 11.28 -28.68
C LEU A 654 -9.63 12.51 -29.23
N GLU A 655 -9.00 13.68 -29.30
CA GLU A 655 -9.61 14.89 -29.88
C GLU A 655 -9.95 14.70 -31.37
N ALA A 656 -9.09 14.03 -32.14
CA ALA A 656 -9.31 13.78 -33.57
C ALA A 656 -10.56 12.92 -33.86
N GLU A 657 -10.97 12.06 -32.93
CA GLU A 657 -12.22 11.30 -33.00
C GLU A 657 -13.35 11.93 -32.15
N GLY A 658 -13.09 13.00 -31.40
CA GLY A 658 -14.09 13.71 -30.59
C GLY A 658 -14.44 13.01 -29.27
N VAL A 659 -13.55 12.20 -28.71
CA VAL A 659 -13.74 11.49 -27.44
C VAL A 659 -13.33 12.39 -26.26
N PRO A 660 -14.21 12.67 -25.29
CA PRO A 660 -13.86 13.46 -24.11
C PRO A 660 -12.92 12.70 -23.18
N TYR A 661 -11.96 13.40 -22.57
CA TYR A 661 -10.96 12.77 -21.68
C TYR A 661 -10.51 13.69 -20.53
N THR A 662 -9.89 13.12 -19.49
CA THR A 662 -9.42 13.85 -18.29
C THR A 662 -7.99 14.40 -18.43
N GLY A 663 -7.75 15.59 -17.86
CA GLY A 663 -6.46 16.27 -17.89
C GLY A 663 -6.30 17.28 -19.03
N PRO A 664 -5.10 17.85 -19.23
CA PRO A 664 -4.89 19.00 -20.13
C PRO A 664 -5.05 18.73 -21.63
N GLY A 665 -5.19 19.82 -22.40
CA GLY A 665 -5.19 19.81 -23.86
C GLY A 665 -3.83 19.51 -24.49
N ILE A 666 -3.82 19.06 -25.76
CA ILE A 666 -2.63 18.64 -26.52
C ILE A 666 -1.43 19.59 -26.35
N MET A 667 -1.64 20.89 -26.52
CA MET A 667 -0.57 21.90 -26.46
C MET A 667 -0.02 22.13 -25.05
N ALA A 668 -0.85 21.96 -24.03
CA ALA A 668 -0.45 22.09 -22.63
C ALA A 668 0.42 20.88 -22.22
N SER A 669 -0.07 19.66 -22.45
CA SER A 669 0.68 18.39 -22.31
C SER A 669 2.03 18.45 -23.01
N LYS A 670 2.05 18.77 -24.31
CA LYS A 670 3.28 18.88 -25.10
C LYS A 670 4.28 19.92 -24.57
N THR A 671 3.81 21.02 -24.00
CA THR A 671 4.67 22.07 -23.41
C THR A 671 5.22 21.61 -22.06
N CYS A 672 4.38 21.01 -21.21
CA CYS A 672 4.73 20.59 -19.85
C CYS A 672 5.69 19.39 -19.83
N MET A 673 5.51 18.43 -20.75
CA MET A 673 6.41 17.29 -20.92
C MET A 673 7.84 17.73 -21.32
N ASP A 674 7.98 18.88 -21.98
CA ASP A 674 9.28 19.46 -22.31
C ASP A 674 9.71 20.47 -21.23
N LYS A 675 10.61 20.02 -20.35
CA LYS A 675 11.17 20.78 -19.21
C LYS A 675 11.98 22.02 -19.63
N VAL A 676 12.22 22.25 -20.93
CA VAL A 676 12.80 23.48 -21.48
C VAL A 676 11.70 24.40 -22.00
N ALA A 677 10.75 23.88 -22.78
CA ALA A 677 9.61 24.65 -23.29
C ALA A 677 8.74 25.22 -22.16
N THR A 678 8.55 24.46 -21.08
CA THR A 678 7.87 24.92 -19.85
C THR A 678 8.52 26.17 -19.27
N SER A 679 9.85 26.22 -19.17
CA SER A 679 10.56 27.41 -18.68
C SER A 679 10.39 28.58 -19.64
N VAL A 680 10.61 28.38 -20.95
CA VAL A 680 10.45 29.44 -21.97
C VAL A 680 9.03 30.02 -21.99
N ALA A 681 8.00 29.22 -21.71
CA ALA A 681 6.63 29.70 -21.56
C ALA A 681 6.41 30.57 -20.30
N LEU A 682 7.18 30.34 -19.23
CA LEU A 682 7.04 31.01 -17.92
C LEU A 682 8.04 32.15 -17.68
N ASP A 683 9.15 32.24 -18.43
CA ASP A 683 10.23 33.23 -18.19
C ASP A 683 9.73 34.69 -18.11
N HIS A 684 8.64 35.01 -18.79
CA HIS A 684 8.01 36.34 -18.76
C HIS A 684 7.26 36.68 -17.45
N LEU A 685 7.17 35.72 -16.51
CA LEU A 685 6.52 35.88 -15.21
C LEU A 685 7.50 36.14 -14.05
N ALA A 686 8.79 36.33 -14.34
CA ALA A 686 9.83 36.60 -13.34
C ALA A 686 9.47 37.80 -12.43
N ASP A 687 8.97 38.90 -13.02
CA ASP A 687 8.54 40.10 -12.28
C ASP A 687 7.33 39.87 -11.34
N PHE A 688 6.62 38.74 -11.48
CA PHE A 688 5.53 38.32 -10.60
C PHE A 688 5.99 37.34 -9.51
N GLY A 689 7.28 36.96 -9.49
CA GLY A 689 7.87 36.01 -8.56
C GLY A 689 7.65 34.54 -8.94
N VAL A 690 7.48 34.27 -10.24
CA VAL A 690 7.53 32.93 -10.85
C VAL A 690 8.86 32.81 -11.58
N LEU A 691 9.75 31.96 -11.07
CA LEU A 691 11.14 31.84 -11.50
C LEU A 691 11.39 30.49 -12.19
N THR A 692 12.37 30.47 -13.08
CA THR A 692 12.82 29.29 -13.83
C THR A 692 14.29 29.01 -13.56
N ILE A 693 14.69 27.74 -13.53
CA ILE A 693 16.08 27.36 -13.25
C ILE A 693 16.93 27.51 -14.53
N SER A 694 18.05 28.25 -14.44
CA SER A 694 19.04 28.36 -15.52
C SER A 694 19.55 26.99 -15.96
N LYS A 695 19.50 26.69 -17.26
CA LYS A 695 19.79 25.34 -17.78
C LYS A 695 20.63 25.32 -19.07
N ASP A 696 21.43 24.27 -19.21
CA ASP A 696 22.09 23.89 -20.48
C ASP A 696 21.48 22.59 -21.02
N VAL A 697 21.41 22.44 -22.34
CA VAL A 697 20.80 21.27 -22.99
C VAL A 697 21.83 20.65 -23.94
N ARG A 698 22.12 19.36 -23.75
CA ARG A 698 23.07 18.61 -24.59
C ARG A 698 22.39 17.39 -25.18
N ARG A 699 22.80 17.01 -26.40
CA ARG A 699 22.37 15.74 -27.01
C ARG A 699 23.17 14.57 -26.45
N ARG A 700 22.56 13.40 -26.38
CA ARG A 700 23.23 12.14 -25.99
C ARG A 700 24.46 11.88 -26.87
N GLU A 701 24.37 12.11 -28.17
CA GLU A 701 25.47 11.88 -29.11
C GLU A 701 26.62 12.88 -28.93
N ASP A 702 26.37 14.05 -28.36
CA ASP A 702 27.42 15.04 -28.08
C ASP A 702 28.16 14.66 -26.78
N LEU A 703 27.43 14.27 -25.74
CA LEU A 703 27.97 13.78 -24.47
C LEU A 703 28.83 12.52 -24.65
N LEU A 704 28.44 11.61 -25.54
CA LEU A 704 29.19 10.39 -25.88
C LEU A 704 30.47 10.66 -26.70
N ARG A 705 30.63 11.86 -27.28
CA ARG A 705 31.78 12.21 -28.15
C ARG A 705 32.76 13.19 -27.52
N MET A 706 32.32 14.00 -26.55
CA MET A 706 33.15 15.02 -25.92
C MET A 706 33.95 14.47 -24.72
N PRO A 707 35.19 14.91 -24.48
CA PRO A 707 35.92 14.56 -23.26
C PRO A 707 35.14 15.01 -22.02
N ILE A 708 34.90 14.09 -21.08
CA ILE A 708 34.07 14.33 -19.89
C ILE A 708 34.58 15.53 -19.07
N THR A 709 35.90 15.64 -18.87
CA THR A 709 36.53 16.76 -18.13
C THR A 709 36.28 18.12 -18.78
N ASN A 710 36.31 18.20 -20.12
CA ASN A 710 36.02 19.45 -20.84
C ASN A 710 34.53 19.80 -20.72
N THR A 711 33.67 18.80 -20.90
CA THR A 711 32.20 18.94 -20.78
C THR A 711 31.81 19.44 -19.38
N TRP A 712 32.42 18.89 -18.33
CA TRP A 712 32.25 19.35 -16.95
C TRP A 712 32.67 20.81 -16.75
N GLN A 713 33.84 21.19 -17.28
CA GLN A 713 34.35 22.57 -17.19
C GLN A 713 33.48 23.57 -17.96
N GLU A 714 32.97 23.21 -19.14
CA GLU A 714 32.01 24.02 -19.89
C GLU A 714 30.71 24.23 -19.10
N LEU A 715 30.13 23.16 -18.56
CA LEU A 715 28.85 23.19 -17.85
C LEU A 715 28.93 24.00 -16.55
N THR A 716 29.92 23.71 -15.70
CA THR A 716 30.11 24.41 -14.42
C THR A 716 30.44 25.90 -14.63
N ALA A 717 31.24 26.25 -15.65
CA ALA A 717 31.52 27.65 -15.97
C ALA A 717 30.30 28.38 -16.57
N LYS A 718 29.47 27.71 -17.38
CA LYS A 718 28.26 28.30 -17.98
C LYS A 718 27.14 28.50 -16.96
N LEU A 719 26.94 27.52 -16.07
CA LEU A 719 25.86 27.51 -15.08
C LEU A 719 26.27 28.12 -13.72
N GLN A 720 27.56 28.49 -13.57
CA GLN A 720 28.12 29.18 -12.41
C GLN A 720 27.95 28.44 -11.08
N CYS A 721 28.08 27.11 -11.12
CA CYS A 721 27.83 26.22 -9.98
C CYS A 721 28.85 25.07 -9.90
N GLU A 722 29.14 24.60 -8.68
CA GLU A 722 30.08 23.49 -8.43
C GLU A 722 29.40 22.11 -8.48
N THR A 723 28.08 22.04 -8.20
CA THR A 723 27.25 20.83 -8.29
C THR A 723 26.20 21.01 -9.39
N LEU A 724 25.99 19.97 -10.20
CA LEU A 724 24.98 19.92 -11.26
C LEU A 724 23.91 18.88 -10.95
N CYS A 725 22.66 19.19 -11.29
CA CYS A 725 21.62 18.21 -11.52
C CYS A 725 21.60 17.87 -13.01
N ILE A 726 21.65 16.57 -13.36
CA ILE A 726 21.36 16.07 -14.70
C ILE A 726 19.99 15.38 -14.68
N LYS A 727 19.18 15.63 -15.71
CA LYS A 727 17.88 14.98 -15.92
C LYS A 727 17.53 14.89 -17.42
N PRO A 728 16.67 13.96 -17.87
CA PRO A 728 16.16 13.97 -19.23
C PRO A 728 15.28 15.20 -19.51
N ALA A 729 15.21 15.62 -20.78
CA ALA A 729 14.37 16.76 -21.16
C ALA A 729 12.86 16.44 -21.26
N ARG A 730 12.52 15.17 -21.52
CA ARG A 730 11.17 14.70 -21.85
C ARG A 730 10.84 13.31 -21.28
N ASP A 731 11.26 13.07 -20.04
CA ASP A 731 10.83 11.93 -19.22
C ASP A 731 10.25 12.42 -17.89
N GLY A 732 9.54 11.54 -17.19
CA GLY A 732 8.84 11.85 -15.94
C GLY A 732 9.73 12.01 -14.70
N CYS A 733 9.06 12.23 -13.58
CA CYS A 733 9.50 13.05 -12.44
C CYS A 733 10.83 12.67 -11.76
N SER A 734 11.22 11.40 -11.84
CA SER A 734 12.42 10.84 -11.17
C SER A 734 13.25 9.93 -12.08
N THR A 735 12.87 9.76 -13.35
CA THR A 735 13.61 8.85 -14.25
C THR A 735 14.86 9.57 -14.78
N GLY A 736 16.04 9.00 -14.56
CA GLY A 736 17.34 9.55 -14.99
C GLY A 736 17.79 10.82 -14.26
N VAL A 737 17.24 11.13 -13.08
CA VAL A 737 17.63 12.33 -12.32
C VAL A 737 18.82 12.01 -11.41
N ALA A 738 19.93 12.76 -11.51
CA ALA A 738 21.12 12.53 -10.70
C ALA A 738 21.82 13.83 -10.26
N ARG A 739 22.43 13.80 -9.06
CA ARG A 739 23.32 14.86 -8.54
C ARG A 739 24.75 14.50 -8.93
N LEU A 740 25.40 15.36 -9.70
CA LEU A 740 26.81 15.24 -10.10
C LEU A 740 27.62 16.29 -9.34
N CYS A 741 28.71 15.89 -8.69
CA CYS A 741 29.61 16.77 -7.96
C CYS A 741 31.04 16.81 -8.56
N CYS A 742 31.39 15.86 -9.42
CA CYS A 742 32.69 15.84 -10.09
C CYS A 742 32.62 15.24 -11.52
N PRO A 743 33.69 15.38 -12.35
CA PRO A 743 33.75 14.78 -13.69
C PRO A 743 33.55 13.26 -13.70
N GLU A 744 33.95 12.57 -12.64
CA GLU A 744 33.83 11.11 -12.52
C GLU A 744 32.35 10.67 -12.42
N ASP A 745 31.49 11.45 -11.76
CA ASP A 745 30.04 11.22 -11.71
C ASP A 745 29.41 11.30 -13.11
N LEU A 746 29.83 12.32 -13.89
CA LEU A 746 29.40 12.47 -15.28
C LEU A 746 29.89 11.30 -16.15
N ALA A 747 31.09 10.76 -15.89
CA ALA A 747 31.58 9.57 -16.59
C ALA A 747 30.76 8.31 -16.26
N VAL A 748 30.34 8.12 -15.00
CA VAL A 748 29.44 7.02 -14.61
C VAL A 748 28.09 7.14 -15.31
N TYR A 749 27.48 8.33 -15.31
CA TYR A 749 26.19 8.57 -15.96
C TYR A 749 26.27 8.40 -17.49
N VAL A 750 27.30 8.94 -18.15
CA VAL A 750 27.49 8.79 -19.61
C VAL A 750 27.75 7.33 -19.99
N LYS A 751 28.45 6.54 -19.15
CA LYS A 751 28.61 5.09 -19.36
C LYS A 751 27.28 4.34 -19.23
N ALA A 752 26.37 4.77 -18.35
CA ALA A 752 25.03 4.20 -18.26
C ALA A 752 24.19 4.50 -19.53
N LEU A 753 24.28 5.73 -20.06
CA LEU A 753 23.69 6.10 -21.35
C LEU A 753 24.29 5.32 -22.54
N GLU A 754 25.59 5.04 -22.53
CA GLU A 754 26.27 4.25 -23.57
C GLU A 754 25.78 2.80 -23.54
N GLY A 755 25.86 2.15 -22.38
CA GLY A 755 25.44 0.76 -22.18
C GLY A 755 23.92 0.54 -22.25
N CYS A 756 23.12 1.60 -22.42
CA CYS A 756 21.65 1.57 -22.37
C CYS A 756 21.14 0.87 -21.08
N LEU A 757 21.81 1.12 -19.96
CA LEU A 757 21.48 0.50 -18.68
C LEU A 757 20.13 1.01 -18.20
N LEU A 758 19.25 0.10 -17.75
CA LEU A 758 17.97 0.46 -17.15
C LEU A 758 18.12 1.12 -15.77
N ARG A 759 19.25 0.91 -15.08
CA ARG A 759 19.50 1.35 -13.69
C ARG A 759 20.96 1.75 -13.47
N ILE A 760 21.18 2.73 -12.60
CA ILE A 760 22.47 2.98 -11.93
C ILE A 760 22.35 2.50 -10.48
N PRO A 761 23.22 1.58 -10.00
CA PRO A 761 23.18 1.08 -8.62
C PRO A 761 23.38 2.17 -7.57
N PRO A 762 22.83 2.03 -6.35
CA PRO A 762 23.05 2.95 -5.23
C PRO A 762 24.55 3.22 -4.97
N ASN A 763 24.89 4.46 -4.60
CA ASN A 763 26.25 4.89 -4.26
C ASN A 763 27.32 4.61 -5.34
N SER A 764 26.94 4.64 -6.63
CA SER A 764 27.85 4.60 -7.78
C SER A 764 28.50 5.97 -8.09
N LEU A 765 27.94 7.06 -7.54
CA LEU A 765 28.42 8.44 -7.67
C LEU A 765 29.12 8.90 -6.37
N SER A 766 29.81 10.03 -6.42
CA SER A 766 30.61 10.62 -5.33
C SER A 766 29.82 11.03 -4.09
N LYS A 767 28.50 11.25 -4.24
CA LYS A 767 27.53 11.48 -3.16
C LYS A 767 26.70 10.22 -2.93
N ALA A 768 26.27 10.01 -1.68
CA ALA A 768 25.39 8.90 -1.35
C ALA A 768 24.02 9.07 -2.03
N HIS A 769 23.56 8.04 -2.74
CA HIS A 769 22.32 8.08 -3.50
C HIS A 769 21.64 6.71 -3.58
N GLY A 770 20.31 6.70 -3.69
CA GLY A 770 19.51 5.50 -3.94
C GLY A 770 19.66 4.95 -5.36
N MET A 771 18.87 3.94 -5.72
CA MET A 771 18.87 3.41 -7.08
C MET A 771 18.29 4.43 -8.05
N ILE A 772 18.96 4.67 -9.19
CA ILE A 772 18.47 5.61 -10.22
C ILE A 772 17.93 4.76 -11.38
N GLU A 773 16.60 4.76 -11.55
CA GLU A 773 15.94 4.21 -12.75
C GLU A 773 16.24 5.12 -13.95
N MET A 774 16.69 4.55 -15.05
CA MET A 774 17.07 5.26 -16.28
C MET A 774 15.97 5.15 -17.35
N PRO A 775 15.84 6.12 -18.27
CA PRO A 775 14.81 6.05 -19.32
C PRO A 775 15.07 4.89 -20.29
N SER A 776 13.98 4.25 -20.72
CA SER A 776 13.99 3.19 -21.72
C SER A 776 12.91 3.49 -22.76
N PRO A 777 13.26 3.83 -24.01
CA PRO A 777 14.63 3.99 -24.53
C PRO A 777 15.40 5.16 -23.88
N PRO A 778 16.74 5.17 -23.91
CA PRO A 778 17.53 6.28 -23.35
C PRO A 778 17.30 7.61 -24.08
N PRO A 779 17.36 8.75 -23.38
CA PRO A 779 16.85 10.03 -23.88
C PRO A 779 17.79 10.66 -24.93
N GLU A 780 17.20 11.33 -25.93
CA GLU A 780 17.95 12.10 -26.94
C GLU A 780 18.58 13.37 -26.36
N LEU A 781 17.87 14.03 -25.44
CA LEU A 781 18.20 15.34 -24.88
C LEU A 781 18.27 15.26 -23.35
N LEU A 782 19.38 15.74 -22.79
CA LEU A 782 19.60 15.86 -21.35
C LEU A 782 19.79 17.32 -20.96
N ILE A 783 19.19 17.67 -19.82
CA ILE A 783 19.24 18.99 -19.20
C ILE A 783 20.27 18.94 -18.07
N PHE A 784 21.09 19.98 -17.99
CA PHE A 784 21.96 20.28 -16.87
C PHE A 784 21.50 21.59 -16.20
N GLU A 785 21.26 21.54 -14.90
CA GLU A 785 20.83 22.67 -14.07
C GLU A 785 21.73 22.76 -12.83
N PRO A 786 21.93 23.94 -12.21
CA PRO A 786 22.51 24.05 -10.87
C PRO A 786 21.70 23.21 -9.87
N PHE A 787 22.39 22.44 -9.02
CA PHE A 787 21.70 21.73 -7.94
C PHE A 787 21.27 22.73 -6.85
N ILE A 788 19.97 22.77 -6.54
CA ILE A 788 19.39 23.67 -5.53
C ILE A 788 19.47 22.99 -4.16
N GLU A 789 20.35 23.48 -3.29
CA GLU A 789 20.49 23.00 -1.91
C GLU A 789 19.30 23.49 -1.05
N THR A 790 18.35 22.60 -0.78
CA THR A 790 17.24 22.82 0.16
C THR A 790 17.67 22.57 1.61
N ASP A 791 17.11 23.31 2.56
CA ASP A 791 17.34 23.04 4.00
C ASP A 791 16.90 21.62 4.41
N GLU A 792 17.81 20.82 4.99
CA GLU A 792 17.48 19.55 5.65
C GLU A 792 16.42 19.77 6.75
N MET A 793 15.32 19.00 6.70
CA MET A 793 14.32 18.92 7.77
C MET A 793 14.45 17.59 8.48
N ILE A 794 14.81 17.62 9.77
CA ILE A 794 15.07 16.42 10.57
C ILE A 794 13.90 16.20 11.54
N PHE A 795 13.29 15.02 11.48
CA PHE A 795 12.29 14.57 12.46
C PHE A 795 12.97 13.93 13.68
N SER A 796 12.76 14.49 14.88
CA SER A 796 13.26 13.91 16.14
C SER A 796 12.28 12.88 16.72
N SER A 797 12.47 11.60 16.42
CA SER A 797 11.59 10.50 16.88
C SER A 797 11.95 9.91 18.25
N LYS A 798 13.09 10.27 18.86
CA LYS A 798 13.60 9.67 20.11
C LYS A 798 14.19 10.69 21.10
N SER A 799 13.58 10.81 22.28
CA SER A 799 14.28 10.67 23.58
C SER A 799 13.26 10.47 24.72
N THR A 800 13.70 9.91 25.85
CA THR A 800 12.85 9.42 26.96
C THR A 800 12.64 10.40 28.12
N ASN A 801 12.68 11.72 27.86
CA ASN A 801 12.28 12.75 28.84
C ASN A 801 11.59 13.92 28.12
N ASP A 802 10.71 14.63 28.82
CA ASP A 802 9.89 15.71 28.27
C ASP A 802 10.71 16.85 27.64
N ILE A 803 10.49 17.10 26.34
CA ILE A 803 9.84 18.32 25.80
C ILE A 803 9.89 18.24 24.25
N ALA A 804 8.72 18.21 23.62
CA ALA A 804 8.46 18.34 22.18
C ALA A 804 9.23 17.40 21.22
N ARG A 805 8.52 16.40 20.67
CA ARG A 805 8.81 15.91 19.30
C ARG A 805 8.62 17.08 18.33
N GLY A 806 9.48 17.20 17.31
CA GLY A 806 9.40 18.35 16.42
C GLY A 806 10.19 18.21 15.12
N ILE A 807 9.73 18.96 14.11
CA ILE A 807 10.46 19.16 12.85
C ILE A 807 11.55 20.19 13.11
N PHE A 808 12.82 19.78 13.00
CA PHE A 808 13.94 20.70 13.06
C PHE A 808 14.33 21.13 11.65
N TRP A 809 13.99 22.38 11.29
CA TRP A 809 14.37 23.04 10.05
C TRP A 809 15.36 24.18 10.36
N ARG A 810 16.50 24.21 9.66
CA ARG A 810 17.57 25.20 9.92
C ARG A 810 17.30 26.59 9.33
N GLY A 811 16.49 26.65 8.26
CA GLY A 811 16.13 27.89 7.58
C GLY A 811 17.30 28.73 7.09
N GLN A 812 18.37 28.09 6.60
CA GLN A 812 19.57 28.73 6.04
C GLN A 812 19.38 29.09 4.56
N SER A 813 18.77 28.20 3.76
CA SER A 813 18.48 28.47 2.35
C SER A 813 17.26 29.38 2.16
N ARG A 814 16.28 29.29 3.08
CA ARG A 814 14.91 29.86 2.96
C ARG A 814 14.08 29.27 1.80
N TRP A 815 14.58 28.26 1.10
CA TRP A 815 13.89 27.56 0.02
C TRP A 815 13.55 26.13 0.44
N VAL A 816 12.30 25.73 0.24
CA VAL A 816 11.80 24.39 0.57
C VAL A 816 11.11 23.77 -0.64
N GLU A 817 11.25 22.46 -0.83
CA GLU A 817 10.62 21.71 -1.91
C GLU A 817 9.12 21.54 -1.59
N ILE A 818 8.26 21.90 -2.56
CA ILE A 818 6.82 21.76 -2.48
C ILE A 818 6.24 21.07 -3.72
N THR A 819 5.20 20.31 -3.47
CA THR A 819 4.34 19.75 -4.51
C THR A 819 2.95 20.33 -4.38
N VAL A 820 2.32 20.72 -5.49
CA VAL A 820 1.00 21.37 -5.49
C VAL A 820 0.13 20.82 -6.61
N GLY A 821 -1.01 20.24 -6.24
CA GLY A 821 -2.08 19.91 -7.17
C GLY A 821 -2.84 21.15 -7.62
N VAL A 822 -3.14 21.21 -8.91
CA VAL A 822 -4.04 22.22 -9.49
C VAL A 822 -5.19 21.52 -10.20
N LEU A 823 -6.40 22.08 -10.11
CA LEU A 823 -7.57 21.58 -10.82
C LEU A 823 -8.50 22.71 -11.26
N GLY A 824 -9.41 22.40 -12.19
CA GLY A 824 -10.40 23.33 -12.70
C GLY A 824 -10.51 23.30 -14.22
N LYS A 825 -10.77 24.48 -14.81
CA LYS A 825 -11.09 24.65 -16.24
C LYS A 825 -10.06 25.60 -16.84
N ARG A 826 -9.73 25.49 -18.13
CA ARG A 826 -8.77 26.39 -18.80
C ARG A 826 -9.11 27.86 -18.54
N GLY A 827 -8.13 28.63 -18.04
CA GLY A 827 -8.30 30.03 -17.63
C GLY A 827 -9.04 30.24 -16.29
N SER A 828 -9.28 29.17 -15.54
CA SER A 828 -9.85 29.16 -14.18
C SER A 828 -9.36 27.93 -13.40
N MET A 829 -8.06 27.63 -13.49
CA MET A 829 -7.40 26.63 -12.63
C MET A 829 -7.14 27.25 -11.25
N TYR A 830 -7.42 26.50 -10.19
CA TYR A 830 -7.12 26.86 -8.80
C TYR A 830 -6.14 25.89 -8.15
N SER A 831 -5.42 26.35 -7.14
CA SER A 831 -4.45 25.58 -6.37
C SER A 831 -5.16 24.83 -5.23
N LEU A 832 -4.88 23.54 -5.09
CA LEU A 832 -5.03 22.87 -3.81
C LEU A 832 -4.00 23.42 -2.81
N THR A 833 -4.20 23.12 -1.54
CA THR A 833 -3.27 23.46 -0.45
C THR A 833 -1.92 22.77 -0.68
N PRO A 834 -0.80 23.52 -0.80
CA PRO A 834 0.52 22.94 -1.04
C PRO A 834 0.94 21.92 0.01
N SER A 835 1.83 21.01 -0.36
CA SER A 835 2.52 20.11 0.57
C SER A 835 4.01 20.41 0.57
N VAL A 836 4.65 20.45 1.75
CA VAL A 836 6.11 20.45 1.86
C VAL A 836 6.60 19.02 1.87
N THR A 837 7.52 18.71 0.95
CA THR A 837 8.08 17.36 0.78
C THR A 837 9.38 17.24 1.57
N VAL A 838 9.43 16.29 2.51
CA VAL A 838 10.62 16.02 3.33
C VAL A 838 11.26 14.70 2.91
N LYS A 839 12.55 14.79 2.56
CA LYS A 839 13.43 13.69 2.16
C LYS A 839 13.80 12.86 3.39
N GLU A 840 13.66 11.53 3.33
CA GLU A 840 14.07 10.65 4.43
C GLU A 840 15.55 10.26 4.32
N SER A 841 16.11 10.17 3.10
CA SER A 841 17.55 10.03 2.88
C SER A 841 18.02 10.52 1.50
N GLY A 842 19.27 10.98 1.41
CA GLY A 842 19.89 11.37 0.13
C GLY A 842 19.51 12.76 -0.39
N ASP A 843 20.11 13.13 -1.53
CA ASP A 843 19.99 14.46 -2.14
C ASP A 843 18.71 14.65 -2.99
N ILE A 844 18.21 13.57 -3.61
CA ILE A 844 17.13 13.55 -4.62
C ILE A 844 16.12 12.47 -4.24
N LEU A 845 14.82 12.80 -4.30
CA LEU A 845 13.72 11.86 -4.04
C LEU A 845 13.65 10.75 -5.10
N SER A 846 13.70 9.49 -4.65
CA SER A 846 13.55 8.32 -5.52
C SER A 846 12.14 8.22 -6.12
N LEU A 847 11.98 7.33 -7.11
CA LEU A 847 10.66 7.04 -7.69
C LEU A 847 9.75 6.36 -6.65
N GLU A 848 10.31 5.53 -5.77
CA GLU A 848 9.59 5.03 -4.59
C GLU A 848 9.16 6.18 -3.66
N GLU A 849 10.07 7.07 -3.25
CA GLU A 849 9.76 8.19 -2.35
C GLU A 849 8.74 9.21 -2.90
N LYS A 850 8.58 9.32 -4.22
CA LYS A 850 7.54 10.17 -4.84
C LYS A 850 6.17 9.50 -5.02
N PHE A 851 6.09 8.16 -5.06
CA PHE A 851 4.88 7.47 -5.54
C PHE A 851 4.42 6.24 -4.74
N GLN A 852 5.29 5.61 -3.94
CA GLN A 852 4.95 4.44 -3.11
C GLN A 852 4.49 4.85 -1.71
N GLY A 853 3.41 4.23 -1.24
CA GLY A 853 2.84 4.46 0.09
C GLY A 853 3.70 3.85 1.19
N GLY A 854 4.43 4.70 1.91
CA GLY A 854 5.34 4.29 2.99
C GLY A 854 6.73 4.93 2.96
N THR A 855 7.06 5.67 1.91
CA THR A 855 8.37 6.32 1.70
C THR A 855 8.21 7.82 1.41
N GLY A 856 8.98 8.68 2.09
CA GLY A 856 8.93 10.13 1.95
C GLY A 856 7.78 10.80 2.72
N ILE A 857 8.00 11.97 3.33
CA ILE A 857 7.01 12.62 4.23
C ILE A 857 6.42 13.87 3.58
N ASN A 858 5.08 13.92 3.44
CA ASN A 858 4.34 15.02 2.81
C ASN A 858 3.52 15.83 3.83
N LEU A 859 4.07 16.97 4.26
CA LEU A 859 3.47 17.84 5.27
C LEU A 859 2.39 18.72 4.65
N THR A 860 1.14 18.40 4.97
CA THR A 860 -0.07 19.00 4.35
C THR A 860 -1.12 19.31 5.44
N PRO A 861 -1.56 20.57 5.62
CA PRO A 861 -0.93 21.79 5.11
C PRO A 861 0.52 21.95 5.62
N PRO A 862 1.32 22.85 5.03
CA PRO A 862 2.67 23.12 5.49
C PRO A 862 2.66 23.75 6.90
N PRO A 863 3.55 23.35 7.81
CA PRO A 863 3.62 23.95 9.14
C PRO A 863 3.88 25.46 9.10
N VAL A 864 3.12 26.21 9.88
CA VAL A 864 3.23 27.69 10.02
C VAL A 864 4.60 28.12 10.59
N SER A 865 5.33 27.20 11.21
CA SER A 865 6.73 27.36 11.66
C SER A 865 7.75 27.36 10.51
N ILE A 866 7.39 26.85 9.33
CA ILE A 866 8.24 26.80 8.13
C ILE A 866 7.84 27.93 7.18
N ILE A 867 6.57 27.96 6.75
CA ILE A 867 6.04 28.94 5.80
C ILE A 867 4.84 29.68 6.42
N SER A 868 4.86 31.01 6.37
CA SER A 868 3.76 31.82 6.89
C SER A 868 2.50 31.68 6.03
N ASN A 869 1.31 31.81 6.64
CA ASN A 869 0.03 31.80 5.90
C ASN A 869 -0.01 32.83 4.75
N GLU A 870 0.70 33.95 4.90
CA GLU A 870 0.78 35.01 3.89
C GLU A 870 1.68 34.61 2.70
N ALA A 871 2.84 34.00 2.97
CA ALA A 871 3.71 33.44 1.94
C ALA A 871 3.05 32.23 1.24
N LEU A 872 2.33 31.39 1.99
CA LEU A 872 1.56 30.27 1.46
C LEU A 872 0.43 30.74 0.53
N ALA A 873 -0.28 31.81 0.89
CA ALA A 873 -1.30 32.42 0.02
C ALA A 873 -0.70 32.98 -1.28
N ARG A 874 0.45 33.68 -1.19
CA ARG A 874 1.21 34.13 -2.39
C ARG A 874 1.68 32.96 -3.25
N CYS A 875 2.10 31.86 -2.63
CA CYS A 875 2.49 30.65 -3.33
C CYS A 875 1.31 30.06 -4.12
N LYS A 876 0.13 29.87 -3.50
CA LYS A 876 -1.09 29.40 -4.20
C LYS A 876 -1.41 30.30 -5.42
N GLN A 877 -1.40 31.63 -5.24
CA GLN A 877 -1.66 32.58 -6.34
C GLN A 877 -0.64 32.48 -7.50
N ARG A 878 0.63 32.20 -7.21
CA ARG A 878 1.67 32.02 -8.23
C ARG A 878 1.53 30.68 -8.96
N ILE A 879 1.23 29.61 -8.24
CA ILE A 879 0.91 28.29 -8.80
C ILE A 879 -0.32 28.37 -9.73
N GLU A 880 -1.33 29.15 -9.35
CA GLU A 880 -2.51 29.44 -10.18
C GLU A 880 -2.14 30.24 -11.43
N LEU A 881 -1.28 31.25 -11.31
CA LEU A 881 -0.77 32.01 -12.47
C LEU A 881 0.00 31.11 -13.44
N ILE A 882 0.87 30.22 -12.94
CA ILE A 882 1.59 29.22 -13.74
C ILE A 882 0.60 28.31 -14.48
N ALA A 883 -0.36 27.72 -13.75
CA ALA A 883 -1.31 26.77 -14.32
C ALA A 883 -2.18 27.38 -15.42
N ASN A 884 -2.63 28.62 -15.24
CA ASN A 884 -3.44 29.31 -16.23
C ASN A 884 -2.60 29.81 -17.43
N THR A 885 -1.35 30.21 -17.23
CA THR A 885 -0.42 30.60 -18.32
C THR A 885 0.02 29.41 -19.18
N LEU A 886 0.16 28.22 -18.61
CA LEU A 886 0.42 26.97 -19.35
C LEU A 886 -0.84 26.35 -19.98
N GLU A 887 -1.98 27.05 -19.90
CA GLU A 887 -3.29 26.63 -20.42
C GLU A 887 -3.79 25.28 -19.87
N LEU A 888 -3.41 24.92 -18.64
CA LEU A 888 -3.84 23.68 -18.00
C LEU A 888 -5.36 23.63 -17.79
N GLU A 889 -5.91 22.42 -17.81
CA GLU A 889 -7.33 22.13 -17.55
C GLU A 889 -7.51 20.72 -16.98
N GLY A 890 -8.64 20.48 -16.31
CA GLY A 890 -8.88 19.23 -15.59
C GLY A 890 -8.07 19.20 -14.29
N PHE A 891 -6.87 18.61 -14.35
CA PHE A 891 -5.93 18.50 -13.23
C PHE A 891 -4.48 18.44 -13.70
N SER A 892 -3.54 18.80 -12.81
CA SER A 892 -2.09 18.61 -12.98
C SER A 892 -1.39 18.69 -11.63
N ARG A 893 -0.11 18.31 -11.56
CA ARG A 893 0.76 18.50 -10.38
C ARG A 893 1.95 19.38 -10.77
N ILE A 894 2.14 20.47 -10.04
CA ILE A 894 3.26 21.39 -10.19
C ILE A 894 4.23 21.14 -9.04
N ASP A 895 5.49 20.84 -9.37
CA ASP A 895 6.56 20.66 -8.40
C ASP A 895 7.53 21.84 -8.48
N ALA A 896 7.86 22.42 -7.33
CA ALA A 896 8.61 23.68 -7.26
C ALA A 896 9.39 23.81 -5.94
N PHE A 897 10.36 24.71 -5.91
CA PHE A 897 10.86 25.26 -4.65
C PHE A 897 10.07 26.53 -4.33
N VAL A 898 9.71 26.74 -3.06
CA VAL A 898 9.10 28.00 -2.59
C VAL A 898 10.02 28.71 -1.60
N ASN A 899 10.13 30.02 -1.75
CA ASN A 899 10.75 30.85 -0.73
C ASN A 899 9.74 31.06 0.42
N VAL A 900 10.12 30.66 1.62
CA VAL A 900 9.25 30.63 2.81
C VAL A 900 8.78 32.01 3.30
N ASP A 901 9.47 33.09 2.92
CA ASP A 901 9.19 34.46 3.36
C ASP A 901 8.42 35.24 2.28
N SER A 902 8.94 35.26 1.04
CA SER A 902 8.33 35.97 -0.08
C SER A 902 7.20 35.19 -0.76
N GLY A 903 7.13 33.87 -0.57
CA GLY A 903 6.23 32.96 -1.28
C GLY A 903 6.54 32.85 -2.78
N GLU A 904 7.74 33.26 -3.22
CA GLU A 904 8.18 33.16 -4.62
C GLU A 904 8.39 31.70 -5.00
N VAL A 905 8.12 31.36 -6.26
CA VAL A 905 8.05 29.97 -6.73
C VAL A 905 9.08 29.75 -7.84
N LEU A 906 10.01 28.82 -7.63
CA LEU A 906 11.03 28.41 -8.59
C LEU A 906 10.66 27.03 -9.15
N ILE A 907 10.25 26.97 -10.42
CA ILE A 907 9.62 25.79 -11.01
C ILE A 907 10.63 24.68 -11.33
N ILE A 908 10.32 23.45 -10.91
CA ILE A 908 11.09 22.24 -11.21
C ILE A 908 10.49 21.54 -12.43
N GLU A 909 9.19 21.22 -12.38
CA GLU A 909 8.44 20.55 -13.46
C GLU A 909 6.91 20.70 -13.29
N VAL A 910 6.17 20.38 -14.36
CA VAL A 910 4.71 20.34 -14.39
C VAL A 910 4.27 19.02 -15.02
N ASN A 911 3.52 18.22 -14.28
CA ASN A 911 3.11 16.86 -14.67
C ASN A 911 1.62 16.90 -15.01
N THR A 912 1.25 16.40 -16.20
CA THR A 912 -0.10 16.60 -16.76
C THR A 912 -1.02 15.39 -16.57
N VAL A 913 -0.42 14.21 -16.34
CA VAL A 913 -1.09 13.03 -15.79
C VAL A 913 -0.30 12.60 -14.55
N PRO A 914 -0.41 13.33 -13.42
CA PRO A 914 0.35 13.00 -12.22
C PRO A 914 -0.07 11.66 -11.60
N GLY A 915 0.84 11.04 -10.85
CA GLY A 915 0.59 9.79 -10.11
C GLY A 915 -0.62 9.88 -9.18
N MET A 916 -1.56 8.96 -9.35
CA MET A 916 -2.83 8.86 -8.62
C MET A 916 -2.90 7.58 -7.76
N THR A 917 -1.78 7.17 -7.16
CA THR A 917 -1.74 6.05 -6.21
C THR A 917 -2.55 6.36 -4.93
N PRO A 918 -2.99 5.38 -4.13
CA PRO A 918 -3.85 5.63 -2.95
C PRO A 918 -3.23 6.55 -1.88
N SER A 919 -1.90 6.66 -1.85
CA SER A 919 -1.14 7.56 -0.97
C SER A 919 -0.65 8.83 -1.66
N THR A 920 -1.15 9.15 -2.86
CA THR A 920 -0.73 10.34 -3.60
C THR A 920 -0.98 11.62 -2.79
N VAL A 921 -0.01 12.52 -2.84
CA VAL A 921 -0.08 13.85 -2.22
C VAL A 921 -1.35 14.62 -2.65
N LEU A 922 -1.85 14.41 -3.88
CA LEU A 922 -3.09 15.04 -4.35
C LEU A 922 -4.31 14.70 -3.47
N ILE A 923 -4.39 13.47 -2.93
CA ILE A 923 -5.45 13.06 -2.00
C ILE A 923 -5.28 13.75 -0.64
N HIS A 924 -4.05 13.89 -0.15
CA HIS A 924 -3.79 14.61 1.11
C HIS A 924 -4.19 16.08 1.01
N GLN A 925 -3.93 16.70 -0.15
CA GLN A 925 -4.29 18.08 -0.43
C GLN A 925 -5.81 18.25 -0.60
N ALA A 926 -6.48 17.34 -1.32
CA ALA A 926 -7.93 17.32 -1.46
C ALA A 926 -8.66 17.14 -0.10
N LEU A 927 -8.12 16.30 0.79
CA LEU A 927 -8.60 16.11 2.17
C LEU A 927 -8.29 17.31 3.10
N ALA A 928 -7.34 18.19 2.73
CA ALA A 928 -7.00 19.39 3.50
C ALA A 928 -7.83 20.63 3.12
N GLU A 929 -8.50 20.63 1.97
CA GLU A 929 -9.45 21.69 1.58
C GLU A 929 -10.68 21.74 2.49
N GLN A 930 -11.49 22.81 2.35
CA GLN A 930 -12.69 23.03 3.17
C GLN A 930 -13.90 23.35 2.27
N PRO A 931 -14.91 22.47 2.15
CA PRO A 931 -14.99 21.14 2.77
C PRO A 931 -13.94 20.15 2.21
N PRO A 932 -13.55 19.11 2.99
CA PRO A 932 -12.59 18.12 2.56
C PRO A 932 -13.17 17.23 1.43
N MET A 933 -12.39 17.02 0.38
CA MET A 933 -12.78 16.25 -0.79
C MET A 933 -12.18 14.83 -0.71
N TYR A 934 -13.03 13.85 -0.39
CA TYR A 934 -12.64 12.44 -0.26
C TYR A 934 -12.32 11.79 -1.62
N PRO A 935 -11.52 10.70 -1.66
CA PRO A 935 -11.06 10.06 -2.90
C PRO A 935 -12.13 9.85 -3.99
N HIS A 936 -13.27 9.25 -3.67
CA HIS A 936 -14.38 9.07 -4.62
C HIS A 936 -14.85 10.41 -5.24
N GLN A 937 -15.02 11.44 -4.42
CA GLN A 937 -15.45 12.78 -4.87
C GLN A 937 -14.35 13.50 -5.66
N PHE A 938 -13.08 13.29 -5.31
CA PHE A 938 -11.94 13.83 -6.05
C PHE A 938 -11.91 13.27 -7.47
N PHE A 939 -11.86 11.94 -7.63
CA PHE A 939 -11.83 11.32 -8.96
C PHE A 939 -13.11 11.61 -9.77
N ARG A 940 -14.27 11.70 -9.12
CA ARG A 940 -15.51 12.14 -9.78
C ARG A 940 -15.44 13.58 -10.29
N THR A 941 -14.87 14.50 -9.51
CA THR A 941 -14.67 15.90 -9.93
C THR A 941 -13.79 15.99 -11.17
N LEU A 942 -12.71 15.19 -11.24
CA LEU A 942 -11.83 15.13 -12.42
C LEU A 942 -12.56 14.60 -13.66
N LEU A 943 -13.40 13.57 -13.48
CA LEU A 943 -14.22 12.97 -14.54
C LEU A 943 -15.30 13.94 -15.07
N ASP A 944 -15.87 14.80 -14.22
CA ASP A 944 -16.92 15.74 -14.64
C ASP A 944 -16.36 16.98 -15.34
N LEU A 945 -15.19 17.48 -14.94
CA LEU A 945 -14.45 18.53 -15.67
C LEU A 945 -14.20 18.15 -17.14
N ALA A 946 -13.90 16.87 -17.42
CA ALA A 946 -13.73 16.35 -18.78
C ALA A 946 -15.02 16.43 -19.63
N SER A 947 -16.18 16.15 -19.03
CA SER A 947 -17.49 16.26 -19.72
C SER A 947 -17.85 17.70 -20.04
N GLU A 948 -17.58 18.64 -19.12
CA GLU A 948 -17.82 20.07 -19.36
C GLU A 948 -16.97 20.63 -20.51
N ARG A 949 -15.76 20.10 -20.72
CA ARG A 949 -14.89 20.50 -21.83
C ARG A 949 -15.56 20.24 -23.19
N MET A 950 -16.14 19.06 -23.37
CA MET A 950 -16.86 18.71 -24.59
C MET A 950 -18.12 19.55 -24.81
N LEU A 951 -18.89 19.83 -23.75
CA LEU A 951 -20.05 20.71 -23.82
C LEU A 951 -19.67 22.13 -24.27
N ARG A 952 -18.47 22.62 -23.95
CA ARG A 952 -17.95 23.90 -24.48
C ARG A 952 -17.53 23.79 -25.95
N ALA A 953 -16.86 22.71 -26.33
CA ALA A 953 -16.43 22.46 -27.71
C ALA A 953 -17.60 22.24 -28.70
N LEU A 954 -18.79 21.90 -28.20
CA LEU A 954 -20.03 21.76 -29.00
C LEU A 954 -20.87 23.06 -29.08
N ASN A 955 -20.52 24.10 -28.31
CA ASN A 955 -21.25 25.37 -28.24
C ASN A 955 -20.47 26.58 -28.80
N ASN A 956 -19.24 26.35 -29.30
CA ASN A 956 -18.35 27.34 -29.92
C ASN A 956 -18.09 27.01 -31.39
#